data_AF-A0A534S5P9-F1
#
_entry.id   AF-A0A534S5P9-F1
#
_cell.length_a   1.000
_cell.length_b   1.000
_cell.length_c   1.000
_cell.angle_alpha   90.00
_cell.angle_beta   90.00
_cell.angle_gamma   90.00
#
_symmetry.space_group_name_H-M   'P 1'
#
loop_
_entity.id
_entity.type
_entity.pdbx_description
1 polymer ?
#
loop_
_entity_poly.entity_id
_entity_poly.type
_entity_poly.pdbx_seq_one_letter_code
_entity_poly.pdbx_strand_id
1 'polypeptide(L)'
;MKVTTGGTALVRRSCIHDNTNGGVEITVGGQARAEENVIEHNVPGPAQNGLSVGGQEDTCTLETRGNVIRFAGGRGLSVVDNAEATFTDDYVSDNQFVGVRVETTAAATAARATFRGVAFVCNHDGGISSACQPSPDDTEPAFCQATAECCGLPGRCCRDDPACAAPQFCASPFPRGFGAVQSRCDGCASPAIDYGTADSPGRNAFTLNVNRSGDGVNFHQTTPDAVEAQGNQWEHCGDGGACDTSAVATADVQVEPGASVDLGMPPGARSAAPVLSAISPGRPRAGDVVRVYGENFDAVDAAACAGETAPATPCSAENPEVETANRQTNANRLLLTTLDGGPVATLYPQAVTPTMLVFRMPVDCFAPLVLQVSKRGQDGSRSAATLPLCDPDGCVGRPAGAPCDDGNACTAGDHCDGDPGHEACVASPVACDGPCLTCDPAVGCVPKSARAACDDGDACTVGDHCVGTSNVCVPGRPATCKGQCLTGACDHRLGCVPKPAGSVCDDGNPCTLGDRCSGTGDVCSAADTLPCRGQCLTGACDPARGCVPRPFPAPCDDGDACTEDDHCRGDADVCVPGSHADCDLGDPCMIDSCEPATGCHHDARSGFDAVACVCRRPTSPACASDRVPKSFARRLTRACALIQRAEGPAKPAATKRLLLASSRALERAAEAAARPRTQHHLSPGCAAALSAAFSDAGGRTDRLRKSL
;
A
#
# COMPACT_ATOMS: atom_id res chain seq x y z
N MET A 1 -16.54 -11.07 -36.87
CA MET A 1 -15.37 -10.24 -36.49
C MET A 1 -14.23 -11.16 -36.06
N LYS A 2 -12.98 -10.88 -36.47
CA LYS A 2 -11.82 -11.73 -36.12
C LYS A 2 -10.72 -10.91 -35.45
N VAL A 3 -10.26 -11.35 -34.28
CA VAL A 3 -9.14 -10.79 -33.52
C VAL A 3 -8.00 -11.79 -33.56
N THR A 4 -6.88 -11.39 -34.16
CA THR A 4 -5.77 -12.29 -34.47
C THR A 4 -4.43 -11.60 -34.34
N THR A 5 -3.35 -12.38 -34.28
CA THR A 5 -1.97 -11.91 -34.41
C THR A 5 -1.62 -10.93 -33.29
N GLY A 6 -1.94 -11.31 -32.04
CA GLY A 6 -1.70 -10.47 -30.86
C GLY A 6 -2.60 -9.24 -30.73
N GLY A 7 -3.63 -9.10 -31.58
CA GLY A 7 -4.54 -7.95 -31.56
C GLY A 7 -5.44 -7.91 -30.31
N THR A 8 -5.85 -6.71 -29.91
CA THR A 8 -6.80 -6.48 -28.81
C THR A 8 -8.05 -5.77 -29.33
N ALA A 9 -9.24 -6.20 -28.91
CA ALA A 9 -10.50 -5.53 -29.27
C ALA A 9 -11.47 -5.40 -28.09
N LEU A 10 -12.19 -4.28 -28.05
CA LEU A 10 -13.40 -4.12 -27.23
C LEU A 10 -14.60 -4.01 -28.18
N VAL A 11 -15.55 -4.93 -28.02
CA VAL A 11 -16.81 -4.96 -28.77
C VAL A 11 -17.94 -4.76 -27.79
N ARG A 12 -18.61 -3.61 -27.84
CA ARG A 12 -19.61 -3.25 -26.86
C ARG A 12 -20.90 -2.77 -27.52
N ARG A 13 -22.06 -3.15 -26.95
CA ARG A 13 -23.40 -2.70 -27.37
C ARG A 13 -23.62 -2.77 -28.87
N SER A 14 -23.08 -3.81 -29.50
CA SER A 14 -23.12 -4.00 -30.94
C SER A 14 -24.13 -5.10 -31.29
N CYS A 15 -24.71 -4.99 -32.49
CA CYS A 15 -25.40 -6.10 -33.10
C CYS A 15 -24.49 -6.82 -34.09
N ILE A 16 -24.37 -8.14 -33.94
CA ILE A 16 -23.55 -9.00 -34.79
C ILE A 16 -24.44 -10.14 -35.27
N HIS A 17 -24.83 -10.10 -36.53
CA HIS A 17 -25.79 -11.08 -37.05
C HIS A 17 -25.54 -11.47 -38.50
N ASP A 18 -26.14 -12.57 -38.95
CA ASP A 18 -26.11 -13.05 -40.34
C ASP A 18 -24.69 -13.34 -40.87
N ASN A 19 -23.73 -13.68 -39.99
CA ASN A 19 -22.35 -13.93 -40.39
C ASN A 19 -22.15 -15.37 -40.86
N THR A 20 -21.41 -15.52 -41.95
CA THR A 20 -21.07 -16.83 -42.54
C THR A 20 -19.92 -17.55 -41.85
N ASN A 21 -19.15 -16.86 -41.00
CA ASN A 21 -17.96 -17.38 -40.32
C ASN A 21 -17.94 -17.00 -38.82
N GLY A 22 -19.11 -17.04 -38.18
CA GLY A 22 -19.28 -16.79 -36.74
C GLY A 22 -19.36 -15.31 -36.35
N GLY A 23 -19.73 -15.08 -35.09
CA GLY A 23 -19.92 -13.74 -34.53
C GLY A 23 -18.59 -13.05 -34.22
N VAL A 24 -17.96 -13.38 -33.10
CA VAL A 24 -16.62 -12.88 -32.74
C VAL A 24 -15.67 -14.05 -32.52
N GLU A 25 -14.57 -14.06 -33.26
CA GLU A 25 -13.57 -15.12 -33.28
C GLU A 25 -12.20 -14.58 -32.85
N ILE A 26 -11.58 -15.21 -31.85
CA ILE A 26 -10.27 -14.83 -31.29
C ILE A 26 -9.28 -15.98 -31.52
N THR A 27 -8.17 -15.68 -32.21
CA THR A 27 -7.16 -16.67 -32.61
C THR A 27 -5.75 -16.10 -32.56
N VAL A 28 -4.70 -16.93 -32.64
CA VAL A 28 -3.29 -16.51 -32.83
C VAL A 28 -2.86 -15.39 -31.85
N GLY A 29 -3.02 -15.65 -30.54
CA GLY A 29 -2.64 -14.70 -29.48
C GLY A 29 -3.57 -13.49 -29.31
N GLY A 30 -4.73 -13.48 -29.96
CA GLY A 30 -5.70 -12.39 -29.86
C GLY A 30 -6.34 -12.27 -28.48
N GLN A 31 -6.82 -11.07 -28.16
CA GLN A 31 -7.49 -10.74 -26.90
C GLN A 31 -8.74 -9.91 -27.17
N ALA A 32 -9.89 -10.29 -26.59
CA ALA A 32 -11.11 -9.51 -26.77
C ALA A 32 -11.94 -9.37 -25.49
N ARG A 33 -12.62 -8.22 -25.40
CA ARG A 33 -13.70 -7.98 -24.43
C ARG A 33 -15.00 -7.79 -25.21
N ALA A 34 -16.02 -8.59 -24.91
CA ALA A 34 -17.34 -8.49 -25.54
C ALA A 34 -18.42 -8.14 -24.49
N GLU A 35 -18.97 -6.93 -24.56
CA GLU A 35 -19.89 -6.40 -23.55
C GLU A 35 -21.24 -6.01 -24.14
N GLU A 36 -22.33 -6.51 -23.55
CA GLU A 36 -23.70 -6.05 -23.84
C GLU A 36 -24.11 -6.16 -25.32
N ASN A 37 -23.52 -7.09 -26.07
CA ASN A 37 -23.84 -7.29 -27.48
C ASN A 37 -25.08 -8.16 -27.66
N VAL A 38 -25.69 -8.06 -28.84
CA VAL A 38 -26.66 -9.04 -29.35
C VAL A 38 -26.01 -9.75 -30.53
N ILE A 39 -25.75 -11.04 -30.37
CA ILE A 39 -25.05 -11.88 -31.35
C ILE A 39 -26.01 -12.97 -31.78
N GLU A 40 -26.43 -12.96 -33.04
CA GLU A 40 -27.46 -13.89 -33.48
C GLU A 40 -27.38 -14.33 -34.94
N HIS A 41 -28.05 -15.44 -35.25
CA HIS A 41 -28.26 -15.89 -36.63
C HIS A 41 -26.97 -16.00 -37.46
N ASN A 42 -25.90 -16.55 -36.87
CA ASN A 42 -24.71 -16.88 -37.65
C ASN A 42 -25.02 -18.13 -38.49
N VAL A 43 -24.89 -18.04 -39.82
CA VAL A 43 -25.33 -19.04 -40.82
C VAL A 43 -24.70 -20.41 -40.52
N PRO A 44 -25.30 -21.59 -40.77
CA PRO A 44 -24.72 -22.92 -40.46
C PRO A 44 -23.54 -23.40 -41.34
N GLY A 45 -22.73 -24.35 -40.84
CA GLY A 45 -21.38 -24.73 -41.35
C GLY A 45 -20.27 -24.91 -40.27
N PRO A 46 -18.97 -24.98 -40.64
CA PRO A 46 -17.93 -25.52 -39.75
C PRO A 46 -17.37 -24.56 -38.69
N ALA A 47 -17.68 -23.25 -38.76
CA ALA A 47 -17.05 -22.23 -37.90
C ALA A 47 -18.00 -21.13 -37.39
N GLN A 48 -19.32 -21.35 -37.33
CA GLN A 48 -20.28 -20.26 -37.05
C GLN A 48 -20.79 -20.19 -35.62
N ASN A 49 -19.84 -20.20 -34.69
CA ASN A 49 -20.15 -19.99 -33.29
C ASN A 49 -20.58 -18.54 -33.03
N GLY A 50 -21.34 -18.30 -31.96
CA GLY A 50 -21.62 -16.95 -31.47
C GLY A 50 -20.34 -16.23 -31.08
N LEU A 51 -19.66 -16.76 -30.06
CA LEU A 51 -18.34 -16.32 -29.62
C LEU A 51 -17.37 -17.50 -29.59
N SER A 52 -16.18 -17.32 -30.15
CA SER A 52 -15.15 -18.34 -30.16
C SER A 52 -13.77 -17.79 -29.81
N VAL A 53 -13.04 -18.54 -28.99
CA VAL A 53 -11.65 -18.27 -28.65
C VAL A 53 -10.85 -19.57 -28.74
N GLY A 54 -9.74 -19.53 -29.47
CA GLY A 54 -8.90 -20.70 -29.67
C GLY A 54 -7.44 -20.35 -29.96
N GLY A 55 -6.53 -20.96 -29.22
CA GLY A 55 -5.08 -20.77 -29.39
C GLY A 55 -4.37 -22.10 -29.58
N GLN A 56 -3.25 -22.13 -30.30
CA GLN A 56 -2.40 -23.33 -30.41
C GLN A 56 -1.09 -23.08 -29.65
N GLU A 57 -0.16 -22.35 -30.26
CA GLU A 57 1.09 -21.95 -29.62
C GLU A 57 0.88 -20.76 -28.67
N ASP A 58 0.23 -19.70 -29.16
CA ASP A 58 -0.06 -18.50 -28.39
C ASP A 58 -1.37 -18.62 -27.61
N THR A 59 -1.39 -18.09 -26.39
CA THR A 59 -2.59 -18.03 -25.55
C THR A 59 -3.53 -16.93 -26.04
N CYS A 60 -4.79 -17.29 -26.29
CA CYS A 60 -5.85 -16.35 -26.65
C CYS A 60 -6.75 -16.06 -25.44
N THR A 61 -7.24 -14.82 -25.29
CA THR A 61 -8.13 -14.44 -24.18
C THR A 61 -9.47 -13.85 -24.63
N LEU A 62 -10.53 -14.20 -23.92
CA LEU A 62 -11.86 -13.62 -24.11
C LEU A 62 -12.54 -13.35 -22.77
N GLU A 63 -12.93 -12.11 -22.54
CA GLU A 63 -13.79 -11.73 -21.41
C GLU A 63 -15.14 -11.23 -21.94
N THR A 64 -16.22 -11.66 -21.33
CA THR A 64 -17.56 -11.27 -21.75
C THR A 64 -18.40 -10.79 -20.59
N ARG A 65 -19.33 -9.87 -20.88
CA ARG A 65 -20.36 -9.45 -19.94
C ARG A 65 -21.69 -9.17 -20.60
N GLY A 66 -22.76 -9.82 -20.16
CA GLY A 66 -24.13 -9.46 -20.48
C GLY A 66 -24.51 -9.57 -21.96
N ASN A 67 -23.88 -10.45 -22.73
CA ASN A 67 -24.23 -10.64 -24.13
C ASN A 67 -25.49 -11.51 -24.26
N VAL A 68 -26.28 -11.27 -25.31
CA VAL A 68 -27.37 -12.16 -25.73
C VAL A 68 -26.88 -12.89 -26.97
N ILE A 69 -26.73 -14.22 -26.88
CA ILE A 69 -26.09 -15.06 -27.90
C ILE A 69 -27.06 -16.17 -28.28
N ARG A 70 -27.57 -16.14 -29.51
CA ARG A 70 -28.62 -17.07 -29.91
C ARG A 70 -28.65 -17.41 -31.39
N PHE A 71 -29.29 -18.50 -31.77
CA PHE A 71 -29.40 -18.91 -33.16
C PHE A 71 -28.05 -19.01 -33.89
N ALA A 72 -26.99 -19.38 -33.18
CA ALA A 72 -25.73 -19.70 -33.84
C ALA A 72 -25.88 -21.03 -34.59
N GLY A 73 -25.49 -21.06 -35.87
CA GLY A 73 -25.46 -22.27 -36.70
C GLY A 73 -24.41 -23.30 -36.28
N GLY A 74 -23.60 -22.96 -35.26
CA GLY A 74 -22.68 -23.85 -34.58
C GLY A 74 -23.01 -23.92 -33.09
N ARG A 75 -22.08 -23.39 -32.29
CA ARG A 75 -22.14 -23.33 -30.83
C ARG A 75 -22.46 -21.90 -30.38
N GLY A 76 -23.13 -21.71 -29.25
CA GLY A 76 -23.22 -20.37 -28.66
C GLY A 76 -21.83 -19.84 -28.31
N LEU A 77 -21.12 -20.59 -27.47
CA LEU A 77 -19.77 -20.30 -26.98
C LEU A 77 -18.80 -21.45 -27.32
N SER A 78 -17.58 -21.12 -27.72
CA SER A 78 -16.53 -22.11 -28.00
C SER A 78 -15.18 -21.68 -27.43
N VAL A 79 -14.57 -22.54 -26.61
CA VAL A 79 -13.23 -22.36 -26.04
C VAL A 79 -12.37 -23.56 -26.39
N VAL A 80 -11.25 -23.34 -27.07
CA VAL A 80 -10.47 -24.42 -27.68
C VAL A 80 -8.97 -24.28 -27.39
N ASP A 81 -8.34 -25.37 -26.98
CA ASP A 81 -6.88 -25.48 -26.83
C ASP A 81 -6.25 -24.41 -25.93
N ASN A 82 -5.21 -23.69 -26.36
CA ASN A 82 -4.52 -22.69 -25.54
C ASN A 82 -5.33 -21.38 -25.46
N ALA A 83 -6.50 -21.44 -24.82
CA ALA A 83 -7.42 -20.32 -24.67
C ALA A 83 -7.90 -20.18 -23.22
N GLU A 84 -8.00 -18.93 -22.77
CA GLU A 84 -8.56 -18.57 -21.46
C GLU A 84 -9.79 -17.66 -21.66
N ALA A 85 -10.93 -18.07 -21.11
CA ALA A 85 -12.18 -17.35 -21.25
C ALA A 85 -12.91 -17.13 -19.92
N THR A 86 -13.45 -15.94 -19.72
CA THR A 86 -14.34 -15.62 -18.59
C THR A 86 -15.66 -15.10 -19.11
N PHE A 87 -16.75 -15.81 -18.79
CA PHE A 87 -18.10 -15.46 -19.20
C PHE A 87 -18.92 -15.00 -18.02
N THR A 88 -19.50 -13.80 -18.14
CA THR A 88 -20.24 -13.15 -17.05
C THR A 88 -21.61 -12.67 -17.53
N ASP A 89 -22.68 -13.00 -16.83
CA ASP A 89 -24.04 -12.50 -17.11
C ASP A 89 -24.56 -12.80 -18.53
N ASP A 90 -23.95 -13.72 -19.29
CA ASP A 90 -24.33 -13.96 -20.69
C ASP A 90 -25.57 -14.86 -20.81
N TYR A 91 -26.47 -14.52 -21.72
CA TYR A 91 -27.63 -15.33 -22.06
C TYR A 91 -27.39 -16.07 -23.37
N VAL A 92 -27.26 -17.40 -23.30
CA VAL A 92 -26.88 -18.28 -24.41
C VAL A 92 -28.04 -19.21 -24.70
N SER A 93 -28.80 -18.93 -25.77
CA SER A 93 -30.02 -19.68 -26.05
C SER A 93 -30.20 -20.08 -27.50
N ASP A 94 -31.03 -21.10 -27.76
CA ASP A 94 -31.51 -21.43 -29.10
C ASP A 94 -30.37 -21.60 -30.13
N ASN A 95 -29.22 -22.12 -29.70
CA ASN A 95 -28.09 -22.42 -30.60
C ASN A 95 -28.24 -23.83 -31.16
N GLN A 96 -27.86 -24.00 -32.44
CA GLN A 96 -28.19 -25.19 -33.21
C GLN A 96 -27.67 -26.49 -32.59
N PHE A 97 -26.50 -26.48 -31.93
CA PHE A 97 -25.89 -27.71 -31.42
C PHE A 97 -25.50 -27.71 -29.94
N VAL A 98 -25.04 -26.60 -29.38
CA VAL A 98 -24.62 -26.56 -27.97
C VAL A 98 -24.56 -25.12 -27.49
N GLY A 99 -24.94 -24.89 -26.23
CA GLY A 99 -24.77 -23.60 -25.58
C GLY A 99 -23.29 -23.24 -25.47
N VAL A 100 -22.51 -24.06 -24.78
CA VAL A 100 -21.05 -23.94 -24.70
C VAL A 100 -20.31 -25.25 -24.90
N ARG A 101 -19.19 -25.20 -25.63
CA ARG A 101 -18.19 -26.29 -25.64
C ARG A 101 -16.81 -25.78 -25.29
N VAL A 102 -16.20 -26.44 -24.30
CA VAL A 102 -14.81 -26.22 -23.90
C VAL A 102 -14.03 -27.49 -24.21
N GLU A 103 -13.00 -27.39 -25.04
CA GLU A 103 -12.29 -28.58 -25.51
C GLU A 103 -10.79 -28.41 -25.69
N THR A 104 -10.07 -29.51 -25.49
CA THR A 104 -8.65 -29.63 -25.81
C THR A 104 -8.47 -30.62 -26.96
N THR A 105 -7.95 -30.13 -28.08
CA THR A 105 -7.75 -30.88 -29.33
C THR A 105 -6.27 -31.15 -29.64
N ALA A 106 -5.34 -30.56 -28.88
CA ALA A 106 -3.90 -30.83 -28.97
C ALA A 106 -3.29 -31.21 -27.60
N ALA A 107 -2.31 -32.12 -27.60
CA ALA A 107 -1.75 -32.69 -26.37
C ALA A 107 -0.89 -31.72 -25.53
N ALA A 108 -0.46 -30.58 -26.09
CA ALA A 108 0.41 -29.61 -25.43
C ALA A 108 -0.33 -28.39 -24.86
N THR A 109 -1.66 -28.38 -24.93
CA THR A 109 -2.52 -27.25 -24.55
C THR A 109 -3.60 -27.69 -23.57
N ALA A 110 -4.31 -26.75 -22.95
CA ALA A 110 -5.50 -27.02 -22.16
C ALA A 110 -6.40 -25.78 -22.14
N ALA A 111 -7.65 -25.92 -22.56
CA ALA A 111 -8.60 -24.83 -22.53
C ALA A 111 -9.02 -24.49 -21.11
N ARG A 112 -9.26 -23.20 -20.83
CA ARG A 112 -9.68 -22.71 -19.52
C ARG A 112 -10.90 -21.82 -19.65
N ALA A 113 -11.93 -22.10 -18.89
CA ALA A 113 -13.17 -21.32 -18.93
C ALA A 113 -13.79 -21.16 -17.54
N THR A 114 -14.17 -19.92 -17.21
CA THR A 114 -14.90 -19.58 -15.98
C THR A 114 -16.26 -18.99 -16.34
N PHE A 115 -17.32 -19.46 -15.67
CA PHE A 115 -18.69 -19.02 -15.92
C PHE A 115 -19.33 -18.48 -14.66
N ARG A 116 -19.84 -17.24 -14.74
CA ARG A 116 -20.54 -16.55 -13.66
C ARG A 116 -21.84 -15.95 -14.18
N GLY A 117 -22.99 -16.32 -13.63
CA GLY A 117 -24.24 -15.67 -14.02
C GLY A 117 -24.73 -16.02 -15.43
N VAL A 118 -24.18 -17.04 -16.08
CA VAL A 118 -24.49 -17.39 -17.49
C VAL A 118 -25.70 -18.31 -17.56
N ALA A 119 -26.62 -18.07 -18.48
CA ALA A 119 -27.75 -18.98 -18.73
C ALA A 119 -27.58 -19.74 -20.04
N PHE A 120 -27.72 -21.06 -19.98
CA PHE A 120 -27.76 -21.96 -21.12
C PHE A 120 -29.18 -22.49 -21.26
N VAL A 121 -29.92 -21.91 -22.20
CA VAL A 121 -31.38 -22.09 -22.31
C VAL A 121 -31.73 -22.62 -23.69
N CYS A 122 -32.46 -23.72 -23.79
CA CYS A 122 -32.98 -24.18 -25.10
C CYS A 122 -31.91 -24.29 -26.18
N ASN A 123 -30.73 -24.82 -25.89
CA ASN A 123 -29.77 -25.18 -26.92
C ASN A 123 -30.12 -26.58 -27.45
N HIS A 124 -30.05 -26.77 -28.76
CA HIS A 124 -30.58 -27.97 -29.42
C HIS A 124 -29.44 -28.84 -29.95
N ASP A 125 -29.79 -29.98 -30.55
CA ASP A 125 -28.89 -30.93 -31.20
C ASP A 125 -29.04 -30.95 -32.73
N GLY A 126 -29.70 -29.93 -33.27
CA GLY A 126 -29.96 -29.68 -34.68
C GLY A 126 -31.25 -28.89 -34.90
N GLY A 127 -31.55 -28.55 -36.16
CA GLY A 127 -32.91 -28.18 -36.59
C GLY A 127 -33.39 -26.75 -36.33
N ILE A 128 -32.69 -25.91 -35.55
CA ILE A 128 -33.15 -24.52 -35.28
C ILE A 128 -32.96 -23.61 -36.49
N SER A 129 -31.84 -23.71 -37.19
CA SER A 129 -31.71 -23.04 -38.49
C SER A 129 -32.42 -23.90 -39.51
N SER A 130 -33.53 -23.42 -40.08
CA SER A 130 -34.24 -24.09 -41.19
C SER A 130 -33.34 -24.38 -42.42
N ALA A 131 -32.11 -23.88 -42.43
CA ALA A 131 -31.14 -24.02 -43.51
C ALA A 131 -30.52 -25.42 -43.70
N CYS A 132 -30.56 -26.32 -42.71
CA CYS A 132 -30.07 -27.72 -42.84
C CYS A 132 -30.83 -28.66 -41.90
N GLN A 133 -31.54 -29.65 -42.45
CA GLN A 133 -32.07 -30.78 -41.67
C GLN A 133 -31.05 -31.92 -41.62
N PRO A 134 -30.62 -32.39 -40.42
CA PRO A 134 -29.79 -33.57 -40.32
C PRO A 134 -30.58 -34.82 -40.72
N SER A 135 -29.91 -35.82 -41.31
CA SER A 135 -30.54 -37.10 -41.63
C SER A 135 -30.91 -37.87 -40.35
N PRO A 136 -32.08 -38.55 -40.30
CA PRO A 136 -32.50 -39.33 -39.14
C PRO A 136 -31.54 -40.45 -38.73
N ASP A 137 -30.79 -41.02 -39.68
CA ASP A 137 -30.01 -42.26 -39.48
C ASP A 137 -28.48 -42.07 -39.54
N ASP A 138 -27.98 -40.83 -39.50
CA ASP A 138 -26.55 -40.44 -39.56
C ASP A 138 -25.73 -40.99 -40.76
N THR A 139 -26.37 -41.73 -41.67
CA THR A 139 -25.77 -42.43 -42.81
C THR A 139 -26.00 -41.72 -44.15
N GLU A 140 -26.96 -40.79 -44.20
CA GLU A 140 -27.23 -39.95 -45.37
C GLU A 140 -26.83 -38.50 -45.07
N PRO A 141 -26.23 -37.78 -46.03
CA PRO A 141 -25.80 -36.41 -45.81
C PRO A 141 -26.98 -35.43 -45.73
N ALA A 142 -26.83 -34.37 -44.93
CA ALA A 142 -27.86 -33.35 -44.71
C ALA A 142 -27.95 -32.38 -45.91
N PHE A 143 -29.16 -31.88 -46.22
CA PHE A 143 -29.42 -31.01 -47.38
C PHE A 143 -30.03 -29.66 -46.97
N CYS A 144 -29.73 -28.60 -47.74
CA CYS A 144 -30.43 -27.32 -47.68
C CYS A 144 -31.76 -27.39 -48.47
N GLN A 145 -32.82 -26.72 -47.97
CA GLN A 145 -34.15 -26.78 -48.59
C GLN A 145 -34.47 -25.58 -49.51
N ALA A 146 -33.91 -24.39 -49.27
CA ALA A 146 -34.09 -23.23 -50.16
C ALA A 146 -32.77 -22.58 -50.64
N THR A 147 -32.83 -21.93 -51.79
CA THR A 147 -31.69 -21.29 -52.46
C THR A 147 -31.08 -20.12 -51.67
N ALA A 148 -31.89 -19.44 -50.84
CA ALA A 148 -31.44 -18.34 -49.99
C ALA A 148 -30.68 -18.83 -48.72
N GLU A 149 -30.78 -20.12 -48.42
CA GLU A 149 -30.27 -20.76 -47.20
C GLU A 149 -28.90 -21.44 -47.43
N CYS A 150 -28.36 -21.27 -48.63
CA CYS A 150 -27.13 -21.91 -49.07
C CYS A 150 -25.94 -20.97 -48.94
N CYS A 151 -24.82 -21.49 -48.45
CA CYS A 151 -23.57 -20.74 -48.31
C CYS A 151 -23.01 -20.28 -49.68
N GLY A 152 -23.40 -19.07 -50.11
CA GLY A 152 -22.57 -18.20 -50.95
C GLY A 152 -22.69 -18.29 -52.49
N LEU A 153 -23.70 -18.96 -53.07
CA LEU A 153 -23.93 -18.88 -54.53
C LEU A 153 -25.42 -18.70 -54.89
N PRO A 154 -25.80 -17.65 -55.64
CA PRO A 154 -27.18 -17.47 -56.08
C PRO A 154 -27.55 -18.54 -57.12
N GLY A 155 -28.54 -19.38 -56.80
CA GLY A 155 -29.30 -20.15 -57.80
C GLY A 155 -28.96 -21.62 -58.03
N ARG A 156 -28.31 -22.37 -57.12
CA ARG A 156 -27.96 -23.80 -57.37
C ARG A 156 -28.01 -24.72 -56.15
N CYS A 157 -29.07 -24.70 -55.36
CA CYS A 157 -28.96 -25.17 -53.97
C CYS A 157 -30.09 -26.03 -53.38
N CYS A 158 -30.95 -26.61 -54.22
CA CYS A 158 -32.02 -27.49 -53.73
C CYS A 158 -31.84 -28.91 -54.29
N ARG A 159 -32.24 -29.91 -53.49
CA ARG A 159 -32.27 -31.34 -53.88
C ARG A 159 -33.01 -31.59 -55.21
N ASP A 160 -33.96 -30.72 -55.53
CA ASP A 160 -34.85 -30.83 -56.69
C ASP A 160 -34.59 -29.74 -57.77
N ASP A 161 -33.47 -29.01 -57.70
CA ASP A 161 -33.10 -28.04 -58.74
C ASP A 161 -32.38 -28.74 -59.91
N PRO A 162 -32.98 -28.81 -61.12
CA PRO A 162 -32.40 -29.48 -62.28
C PRO A 162 -31.10 -28.81 -62.80
N ALA A 163 -30.75 -27.60 -62.32
CA ALA A 163 -29.48 -26.93 -62.62
C ALA A 163 -28.34 -27.29 -61.65
N CYS A 164 -28.60 -28.09 -60.61
CA CYS A 164 -27.62 -28.51 -59.62
C CYS A 164 -26.95 -29.83 -60.05
N ALA A 165 -25.71 -29.75 -60.57
CA ALA A 165 -24.96 -30.92 -61.04
C ALA A 165 -24.36 -31.78 -59.90
N ALA A 166 -24.30 -31.23 -58.67
CA ALA A 166 -23.87 -31.92 -57.47
C ALA A 166 -24.47 -31.21 -56.23
N PRO A 167 -25.45 -31.79 -55.51
CA PRO A 167 -25.96 -31.19 -54.28
C PRO A 167 -24.84 -31.10 -53.23
N GLN A 168 -24.69 -29.94 -52.58
CA GLN A 168 -23.77 -29.78 -51.45
C GLN A 168 -24.42 -30.27 -50.16
N PHE A 169 -23.58 -30.83 -49.28
CA PHE A 169 -23.97 -31.54 -48.08
C PHE A 169 -23.62 -30.73 -46.83
N CYS A 170 -24.50 -30.71 -45.83
CA CYS A 170 -24.09 -30.32 -44.47
C CYS A 170 -23.34 -31.51 -43.84
N ALA A 171 -22.14 -31.27 -43.30
CA ALA A 171 -21.23 -32.32 -42.81
C ALA A 171 -21.81 -33.09 -41.58
N SER A 172 -21.40 -34.34 -41.35
CA SER A 172 -21.81 -35.23 -40.21
C SER A 172 -20.60 -35.58 -39.31
N PRO A 173 -20.74 -36.05 -38.04
CA PRO A 173 -21.89 -36.02 -37.15
C PRO A 173 -21.77 -34.85 -36.15
N PHE A 174 -22.86 -34.12 -35.95
CA PHE A 174 -22.89 -32.98 -35.06
C PHE A 174 -22.93 -33.43 -33.58
N PRO A 175 -22.38 -32.64 -32.64
CA PRO A 175 -22.51 -32.95 -31.22
C PRO A 175 -23.99 -32.95 -30.80
N ARG A 176 -24.32 -33.78 -29.82
CA ARG A 176 -25.66 -33.81 -29.21
C ARG A 176 -25.90 -32.49 -28.45
N GLY A 177 -27.16 -32.13 -28.33
CA GLY A 177 -27.63 -30.85 -27.77
C GLY A 177 -27.45 -30.84 -26.27
N PHE A 178 -26.66 -29.89 -25.80
CA PHE A 178 -26.42 -29.67 -24.38
C PHE A 178 -26.31 -28.18 -24.08
N GLY A 179 -26.61 -27.80 -22.84
CA GLY A 179 -26.27 -26.48 -22.33
C GLY A 179 -24.74 -26.31 -22.28
N ALA A 180 -24.03 -27.29 -21.72
CA ALA A 180 -22.58 -27.31 -21.63
C ALA A 180 -21.97 -28.67 -21.99
N VAL A 181 -20.85 -28.63 -22.73
CA VAL A 181 -20.03 -29.81 -23.08
C VAL A 181 -18.57 -29.56 -22.78
N GLN A 182 -17.94 -30.53 -22.13
CA GLN A 182 -16.50 -30.60 -21.96
C GLN A 182 -15.94 -31.82 -22.70
N SER A 183 -14.87 -31.65 -23.48
CA SER A 183 -14.23 -32.75 -24.23
C SER A 183 -12.70 -32.63 -24.38
N ARG A 184 -12.04 -33.76 -24.66
CA ARG A 184 -10.59 -33.79 -24.98
C ARG A 184 -10.27 -34.86 -26.02
N CYS A 185 -9.16 -34.70 -26.75
CA CYS A 185 -8.55 -35.79 -27.51
C CYS A 185 -7.89 -36.84 -26.61
N ASP A 186 -7.70 -38.05 -27.14
CA ASP A 186 -6.99 -39.13 -26.45
C ASP A 186 -5.56 -38.71 -26.11
N GLY A 187 -5.20 -38.81 -24.83
CA GLY A 187 -3.88 -38.41 -24.32
C GLY A 187 -3.69 -36.91 -24.11
N CYS A 188 -4.71 -36.10 -24.36
CA CYS A 188 -4.67 -34.66 -24.14
C CYS A 188 -5.03 -34.29 -22.70
N ALA A 189 -4.55 -33.14 -22.23
CA ALA A 189 -4.95 -32.61 -20.94
C ALA A 189 -6.45 -32.33 -20.93
N SER A 190 -7.09 -32.51 -19.77
CA SER A 190 -8.46 -32.04 -19.61
C SER A 190 -8.49 -30.52 -19.54
N PRO A 191 -9.50 -29.90 -20.14
CA PRO A 191 -9.70 -28.47 -19.96
C PRO A 191 -10.06 -28.18 -18.49
N ALA A 192 -9.61 -27.04 -17.99
CA ALA A 192 -9.93 -26.57 -16.64
C ALA A 192 -11.18 -25.70 -16.71
N ILE A 193 -12.26 -26.13 -16.06
CA ILE A 193 -13.56 -25.44 -16.14
C ILE A 193 -14.09 -25.18 -14.75
N ASP A 194 -14.56 -23.96 -14.55
CA ASP A 194 -15.19 -23.51 -13.32
C ASP A 194 -16.59 -22.96 -13.63
N TYR A 195 -17.62 -23.75 -13.31
CA TYR A 195 -19.02 -23.33 -13.31
C TYR A 195 -19.49 -22.89 -11.93
N GLY A 196 -18.61 -22.73 -10.96
CA GLY A 196 -18.91 -22.29 -9.60
C GLY A 196 -18.30 -23.20 -8.54
N THR A 197 -17.67 -22.58 -7.54
CA THR A 197 -17.07 -23.26 -6.38
C THR A 197 -17.84 -22.91 -5.11
N ALA A 198 -17.50 -23.54 -3.98
CA ALA A 198 -18.10 -23.22 -2.69
C ALA A 198 -17.87 -21.76 -2.26
N ASP A 199 -16.69 -21.22 -2.55
CA ASP A 199 -16.29 -19.85 -2.19
C ASP A 199 -16.73 -18.81 -3.25
N SER A 200 -16.90 -19.26 -4.49
CA SER A 200 -17.28 -18.42 -5.62
C SER A 200 -18.40 -19.12 -6.41
N PRO A 201 -19.65 -19.06 -5.91
CA PRO A 201 -20.78 -19.74 -6.55
C PRO A 201 -20.98 -19.23 -7.97
N GLY A 202 -21.28 -20.16 -8.88
CA GLY A 202 -21.38 -19.87 -10.30
C GLY A 202 -22.55 -19.00 -10.66
N ARG A 203 -23.72 -19.27 -10.05
CA ARG A 203 -24.99 -18.59 -10.37
C ARG A 203 -25.34 -18.70 -11.86
N ASN A 204 -24.95 -19.78 -12.51
CA ASN A 204 -25.34 -20.10 -13.87
C ASN A 204 -26.72 -20.76 -13.89
N ALA A 205 -27.35 -20.85 -15.05
CA ALA A 205 -28.62 -21.55 -15.24
C ALA A 205 -28.54 -22.55 -16.38
N PHE A 206 -29.13 -23.72 -16.16
CA PHE A 206 -29.12 -24.87 -17.05
C PHE A 206 -30.56 -25.38 -17.18
N THR A 207 -31.20 -25.12 -18.32
CA THR A 207 -32.64 -25.38 -18.47
C THR A 207 -33.07 -25.54 -19.93
N LEU A 208 -34.04 -26.43 -20.16
CA LEU A 208 -34.72 -26.69 -21.43
C LEU A 208 -33.80 -27.04 -22.61
N ASN A 209 -32.57 -27.52 -22.40
CA ASN A 209 -31.69 -27.91 -23.51
C ASN A 209 -32.11 -29.29 -24.06
N VAL A 210 -32.34 -29.41 -25.37
CA VAL A 210 -33.02 -30.55 -26.00
C VAL A 210 -32.04 -31.48 -26.74
N ASN A 211 -32.29 -32.79 -26.68
CA ASN A 211 -31.64 -33.85 -27.48
C ASN A 211 -32.70 -34.75 -28.15
N ARG A 212 -32.40 -35.36 -29.30
CA ARG A 212 -33.28 -36.18 -30.17
C ARG A 212 -34.08 -37.30 -29.47
N SER A 213 -33.69 -37.75 -28.28
CA SER A 213 -34.41 -38.77 -27.50
C SER A 213 -35.60 -38.22 -26.68
N GLY A 214 -35.77 -36.90 -26.58
CA GLY A 214 -36.83 -36.27 -25.78
C GLY A 214 -36.52 -36.15 -24.28
N ASP A 215 -35.37 -36.66 -23.84
CA ASP A 215 -34.86 -36.62 -22.46
C ASP A 215 -33.61 -35.71 -22.41
N GLY A 216 -33.80 -34.40 -22.58
CA GLY A 216 -32.70 -33.43 -22.68
C GLY A 216 -31.74 -33.46 -21.48
N VAL A 217 -30.44 -33.33 -21.74
CA VAL A 217 -29.40 -33.22 -20.70
C VAL A 217 -28.83 -31.81 -20.78
N ASN A 218 -28.78 -31.11 -19.66
CA ASN A 218 -28.28 -29.74 -19.63
C ASN A 218 -26.75 -29.65 -19.55
N PHE A 219 -26.09 -30.69 -19.04
CA PHE A 219 -24.65 -30.73 -18.82
C PHE A 219 -24.04 -32.08 -19.20
N HIS A 220 -23.06 -32.08 -20.10
CA HIS A 220 -22.38 -33.31 -20.51
C HIS A 220 -20.87 -33.24 -20.29
N GLN A 221 -20.40 -34.08 -19.38
CA GLN A 221 -18.99 -34.25 -19.06
C GLN A 221 -18.43 -35.51 -19.73
N THR A 222 -17.57 -35.32 -20.73
CA THR A 222 -16.90 -36.43 -21.44
C THR A 222 -15.47 -36.70 -20.99
N THR A 223 -14.96 -35.95 -20.02
CA THR A 223 -13.62 -36.13 -19.45
C THR A 223 -13.70 -36.71 -18.04
N PRO A 224 -12.73 -37.53 -17.61
CA PRO A 224 -12.77 -38.25 -16.34
C PRO A 224 -12.57 -37.37 -15.10
N ASP A 225 -12.30 -36.07 -15.27
CA ASP A 225 -12.03 -35.16 -14.16
C ASP A 225 -13.33 -34.60 -13.57
N ALA A 226 -13.28 -34.29 -12.27
CA ALA A 226 -14.38 -33.64 -11.59
C ALA A 226 -14.55 -32.19 -12.08
N VAL A 227 -15.80 -31.76 -12.26
CA VAL A 227 -16.14 -30.36 -12.59
C VAL A 227 -16.91 -29.72 -11.46
N GLU A 228 -16.48 -28.53 -11.06
CA GLU A 228 -17.16 -27.71 -10.05
C GLU A 228 -18.31 -26.93 -10.71
N ALA A 229 -19.54 -27.17 -10.23
CA ALA A 229 -20.76 -26.56 -10.73
C ALA A 229 -21.69 -26.13 -9.58
N GLN A 230 -21.10 -25.59 -8.51
CA GLN A 230 -21.82 -25.20 -7.31
C GLN A 230 -22.55 -23.85 -7.47
N GLY A 231 -23.70 -23.72 -6.82
CA GLY A 231 -24.46 -22.47 -6.76
C GLY A 231 -25.22 -22.11 -8.04
N ASN A 232 -25.45 -23.06 -8.94
CA ASN A 232 -26.18 -22.88 -10.21
C ASN A 232 -27.67 -23.25 -10.09
N GLN A 233 -28.53 -22.71 -10.96
CA GLN A 233 -29.92 -23.12 -11.08
C GLN A 233 -30.09 -24.21 -12.13
N TRP A 234 -30.93 -25.20 -11.82
CA TRP A 234 -31.17 -26.39 -12.65
C TRP A 234 -32.68 -26.62 -12.80
N GLU A 235 -33.13 -27.11 -13.96
CA GLU A 235 -34.56 -27.27 -14.22
C GLU A 235 -35.22 -28.39 -13.41
N HIS A 236 -34.51 -29.49 -13.14
CA HIS A 236 -35.04 -30.62 -12.35
C HIS A 236 -34.74 -30.49 -10.85
N CYS A 237 -34.41 -29.28 -10.41
CA CYS A 237 -34.12 -28.94 -9.01
C CYS A 237 -35.36 -29.02 -8.09
N GLY A 238 -36.56 -28.99 -8.68
CA GLY A 238 -37.84 -29.01 -7.98
C GLY A 238 -38.33 -27.63 -7.52
N ASP A 239 -39.60 -27.55 -7.14
CA ASP A 239 -40.26 -26.30 -6.72
C ASP A 239 -39.89 -25.83 -5.28
N GLY A 240 -39.03 -26.57 -4.57
CA GLY A 240 -38.70 -26.38 -3.15
C GLY A 240 -37.54 -25.40 -2.88
N GLY A 241 -37.39 -24.98 -1.61
CA GLY A 241 -36.38 -24.00 -1.18
C GLY A 241 -34.94 -24.51 -1.24
N ALA A 242 -34.78 -25.83 -1.16
CA ALA A 242 -33.52 -26.55 -1.36
C ALA A 242 -33.68 -27.49 -2.56
N CYS A 243 -32.64 -27.55 -3.39
CA CYS A 243 -32.62 -28.34 -4.61
C CYS A 243 -32.57 -29.85 -4.35
N ASP A 244 -33.31 -30.64 -5.13
CA ASP A 244 -33.10 -32.09 -5.22
C ASP A 244 -31.91 -32.39 -6.14
N THR A 245 -30.71 -32.50 -5.56
CA THR A 245 -29.49 -32.78 -6.32
C THR A 245 -29.49 -34.16 -6.98
N SER A 246 -30.26 -35.12 -6.48
CA SER A 246 -30.37 -36.45 -7.10
C SER A 246 -31.22 -36.40 -8.36
N ALA A 247 -32.29 -35.61 -8.36
CA ALA A 247 -33.08 -35.35 -9.55
C ALA A 247 -32.25 -34.62 -10.62
N VAL A 248 -31.51 -33.57 -10.24
CA VAL A 248 -30.59 -32.86 -11.14
C VAL A 248 -29.53 -33.81 -11.71
N ALA A 249 -28.85 -34.59 -10.87
CA ALA A 249 -27.81 -35.51 -11.34
C ALA A 249 -28.33 -36.60 -12.30
N THR A 250 -29.63 -36.94 -12.22
CA THR A 250 -30.23 -37.98 -13.07
C THR A 250 -30.79 -37.42 -14.37
N ALA A 251 -31.41 -36.24 -14.31
CA ALA A 251 -32.13 -35.66 -15.44
C ALA A 251 -31.32 -34.60 -16.20
N ASP A 252 -30.44 -33.86 -15.51
CA ASP A 252 -29.73 -32.71 -16.10
C ASP A 252 -28.26 -33.00 -16.44
N VAL A 253 -27.67 -34.04 -15.87
CA VAL A 253 -26.22 -34.29 -15.96
C VAL A 253 -25.94 -35.65 -16.57
N GLN A 254 -25.14 -35.65 -17.63
CA GLN A 254 -24.55 -36.86 -18.21
C GLN A 254 -23.05 -36.85 -17.98
N VAL A 255 -22.52 -37.95 -17.44
CA VAL A 255 -21.09 -38.13 -17.16
C VAL A 255 -20.56 -39.42 -17.78
N GLU A 256 -19.36 -39.39 -18.35
CA GLU A 256 -18.63 -40.60 -18.76
C GLU A 256 -18.14 -41.40 -17.54
N PRO A 257 -17.86 -42.71 -17.69
CA PRO A 257 -17.38 -43.54 -16.59
C PRO A 257 -16.13 -42.98 -15.90
N GLY A 258 -16.24 -42.74 -14.59
CA GLY A 258 -15.16 -42.19 -13.76
C GLY A 258 -15.17 -40.66 -13.64
N ALA A 259 -16.00 -39.96 -14.42
CA ALA A 259 -16.22 -38.53 -14.29
C ALA A 259 -17.23 -38.19 -13.18
N SER A 260 -17.19 -36.95 -12.69
CA SER A 260 -18.17 -36.44 -11.72
C SER A 260 -18.41 -34.94 -11.90
N VAL A 261 -19.59 -34.49 -11.50
CA VAL A 261 -19.94 -33.07 -11.44
C VAL A 261 -20.35 -32.76 -10.01
N ASP A 262 -19.67 -31.81 -9.39
CA ASP A 262 -19.98 -31.33 -8.05
C ASP A 262 -21.02 -30.22 -8.12
N LEU A 263 -22.27 -30.59 -7.82
CA LEU A 263 -23.42 -29.68 -7.79
C LEU A 263 -23.46 -28.82 -6.51
N GLY A 264 -22.72 -29.18 -5.46
CA GLY A 264 -22.80 -28.54 -4.15
C GLY A 264 -24.23 -28.52 -3.59
N MET A 265 -24.68 -27.34 -3.15
CA MET A 265 -26.07 -27.08 -2.73
C MET A 265 -26.70 -26.04 -3.66
N PRO A 266 -27.26 -26.45 -4.81
CA PRO A 266 -27.84 -25.54 -5.76
C PRO A 266 -29.02 -24.76 -5.14
N PRO A 267 -29.18 -23.46 -5.44
CA PRO A 267 -30.38 -22.72 -5.07
C PRO A 267 -31.58 -23.13 -5.94
N GLY A 268 -32.76 -23.26 -5.34
CA GLY A 268 -34.01 -23.35 -6.11
C GLY A 268 -34.30 -22.02 -6.82
N ALA A 269 -34.86 -22.03 -8.02
CA ALA A 269 -35.05 -20.82 -8.82
C ALA A 269 -35.96 -19.75 -8.14
N ARG A 270 -36.97 -20.23 -7.41
CA ARG A 270 -37.88 -19.41 -6.60
C ARG A 270 -37.33 -19.01 -5.22
N SER A 271 -36.10 -19.41 -4.87
CA SER A 271 -35.48 -19.13 -3.56
C SER A 271 -34.86 -17.74 -3.48
N ALA A 272 -34.88 -17.12 -2.31
CA ALA A 272 -34.37 -15.76 -2.05
C ALA A 272 -35.06 -14.62 -2.82
N ALA A 273 -34.93 -13.40 -2.30
CA ALA A 273 -35.46 -12.20 -2.94
C ALA A 273 -34.50 -11.70 -4.06
N PRO A 274 -35.03 -11.10 -5.14
CA PRO A 274 -34.18 -10.47 -6.14
C PRO A 274 -33.40 -9.31 -5.52
N VAL A 275 -32.14 -9.17 -5.91
CA VAL A 275 -31.28 -8.03 -5.58
C VAL A 275 -30.93 -7.32 -6.88
N LEU A 276 -31.01 -5.99 -6.91
CA LEU A 276 -30.65 -5.19 -8.09
C LEU A 276 -29.35 -4.45 -7.80
N SER A 277 -28.40 -4.53 -8.72
CA SER A 277 -27.08 -3.92 -8.56
C SER A 277 -26.79 -2.84 -9.61
N ALA A 278 -27.25 -3.01 -10.85
CA ALA A 278 -27.04 -2.03 -11.91
C ALA A 278 -28.08 -2.14 -13.03
N ILE A 279 -28.14 -1.12 -13.88
CA ILE A 279 -28.93 -1.10 -15.11
C ILE A 279 -28.11 -0.48 -16.24
N SER A 280 -28.23 -1.04 -17.45
CA SER A 280 -27.51 -0.56 -18.62
C SER A 280 -28.35 -0.68 -19.90
N PRO A 281 -28.51 0.39 -20.69
CA PRO A 281 -28.14 1.77 -20.36
C PRO A 281 -29.04 2.31 -19.24
N GLY A 282 -28.58 3.30 -18.48
CA GLY A 282 -29.40 3.97 -17.44
C GLY A 282 -30.46 4.95 -17.97
N ARG A 283 -30.36 5.32 -19.25
CA ARG A 283 -31.33 6.20 -19.95
C ARG A 283 -31.74 5.64 -21.32
N PRO A 284 -32.43 4.50 -21.36
CA PRO A 284 -32.89 3.94 -22.61
C PRO A 284 -33.93 4.82 -23.31
N ARG A 285 -33.91 4.78 -24.63
CA ARG A 285 -35.00 5.23 -25.51
C ARG A 285 -35.98 4.10 -25.74
N ALA A 286 -37.18 4.43 -26.20
CA ALA A 286 -38.14 3.42 -26.63
C ALA A 286 -37.49 2.51 -27.69
N GLY A 287 -37.51 1.19 -27.44
CA GLY A 287 -36.89 0.18 -28.28
C GLY A 287 -35.46 -0.22 -27.88
N ASP A 288 -34.79 0.51 -27.00
CA ASP A 288 -33.45 0.13 -26.53
C ASP A 288 -33.49 -1.18 -25.72
N VAL A 289 -32.45 -1.99 -25.87
CA VAL A 289 -32.24 -3.21 -25.08
C VAL A 289 -31.66 -2.82 -23.73
N VAL A 290 -32.40 -3.08 -22.66
CA VAL A 290 -32.05 -2.75 -21.28
C VAL A 290 -31.67 -4.01 -20.54
N ARG A 291 -30.52 -3.99 -19.87
CA ARG A 291 -30.00 -5.03 -19.01
C ARG A 291 -30.08 -4.58 -17.56
N VAL A 292 -30.67 -5.41 -16.72
CA VAL A 292 -30.76 -5.20 -15.28
C VAL A 292 -29.88 -6.25 -14.63
N TYR A 293 -28.82 -5.81 -13.97
CA TYR A 293 -27.89 -6.68 -13.26
C TYR A 293 -28.29 -6.82 -11.80
N GLY A 294 -28.00 -7.97 -11.23
CA GLY A 294 -28.43 -8.29 -9.89
C GLY A 294 -28.11 -9.72 -9.48
N GLU A 295 -28.91 -10.24 -8.56
CA GLU A 295 -28.84 -11.61 -8.09
C GLU A 295 -30.23 -12.21 -7.86
N ASN A 296 -30.28 -13.53 -7.87
CA ASN A 296 -31.44 -14.35 -7.49
C ASN A 296 -32.64 -14.20 -8.43
N PHE A 297 -32.42 -13.85 -9.70
CA PHE A 297 -33.49 -13.92 -10.70
C PHE A 297 -33.86 -15.37 -11.01
N ASP A 298 -35.13 -15.59 -11.38
CA ASP A 298 -35.63 -16.93 -11.69
C ASP A 298 -35.34 -17.26 -13.16
N ALA A 299 -34.22 -17.92 -13.44
CA ALA A 299 -33.83 -18.24 -14.82
C ALA A 299 -34.45 -19.54 -15.33
N VAL A 300 -34.97 -20.40 -14.43
CA VAL A 300 -35.56 -21.69 -14.79
C VAL A 300 -37.01 -21.51 -15.20
N ASP A 301 -37.84 -20.88 -14.36
CA ASP A 301 -39.26 -20.68 -14.68
C ASP A 301 -39.48 -19.53 -15.68
N ALA A 302 -38.46 -18.69 -15.91
CA ALA A 302 -38.47 -17.66 -16.97
C ALA A 302 -37.65 -18.06 -18.20
N ALA A 303 -37.40 -19.36 -18.37
CA ALA A 303 -36.86 -19.91 -19.61
C ALA A 303 -38.01 -20.20 -20.58
N ALA A 304 -37.80 -19.86 -21.85
CA ALA A 304 -38.69 -20.23 -22.92
C ALA A 304 -37.86 -20.44 -24.18
N CYS A 305 -38.17 -21.51 -24.91
CA CYS A 305 -37.53 -21.78 -26.19
C CYS A 305 -38.20 -20.93 -27.27
N ALA A 306 -37.38 -20.33 -28.12
CA ALA A 306 -37.89 -19.81 -29.37
C ALA A 306 -38.36 -21.01 -30.22
N GLY A 307 -39.48 -20.91 -30.93
CA GLY A 307 -39.81 -21.92 -31.95
C GLY A 307 -38.74 -22.02 -33.04
N GLU A 308 -38.93 -22.90 -34.03
CA GLU A 308 -38.00 -23.13 -35.17
C GLU A 308 -37.79 -21.90 -36.08
N THR A 309 -38.29 -20.71 -35.73
CA THR A 309 -38.22 -19.50 -36.54
C THR A 309 -37.40 -18.40 -35.85
N ALA A 310 -36.41 -17.88 -36.56
CA ALA A 310 -35.60 -16.73 -36.16
C ALA A 310 -36.46 -15.52 -35.73
N PRO A 311 -35.94 -14.62 -34.87
CA PRO A 311 -36.65 -13.43 -34.42
C PRO A 311 -37.13 -12.60 -35.61
N ALA A 312 -38.36 -12.08 -35.53
CA ALA A 312 -38.99 -11.29 -36.60
C ALA A 312 -38.22 -10.01 -36.97
N THR A 313 -37.25 -9.58 -36.15
CA THR A 313 -36.41 -8.41 -36.38
C THR A 313 -34.98 -8.72 -35.92
N PRO A 314 -33.98 -8.70 -36.83
CA PRO A 314 -32.58 -8.84 -36.45
C PRO A 314 -32.17 -7.78 -35.44
N CYS A 315 -31.18 -8.10 -34.61
CA CYS A 315 -30.62 -7.23 -33.57
C CYS A 315 -31.58 -6.85 -32.44
N SER A 316 -32.76 -7.46 -32.38
CA SER A 316 -33.71 -7.19 -31.31
C SER A 316 -33.56 -8.22 -30.22
N ALA A 317 -33.46 -7.83 -28.95
CA ALA A 317 -33.71 -8.79 -27.87
C ALA A 317 -35.15 -9.34 -27.89
N GLU A 318 -36.06 -8.71 -28.66
CA GLU A 318 -37.44 -9.15 -28.77
C GLU A 318 -37.54 -10.56 -29.32
N ASN A 319 -38.16 -11.39 -28.52
CA ASN A 319 -38.79 -12.61 -28.95
C ASN A 319 -40.19 -12.62 -28.32
N PRO A 320 -41.24 -12.21 -29.08
CA PRO A 320 -42.60 -12.11 -28.55
C PRO A 320 -43.15 -13.43 -28.00
N GLU A 321 -42.67 -14.57 -28.51
CA GLU A 321 -43.03 -15.90 -28.01
C GLU A 321 -42.42 -16.13 -26.61
N VAL A 322 -41.12 -15.82 -26.45
CA VAL A 322 -40.43 -15.89 -25.15
C VAL A 322 -41.06 -14.92 -24.15
N GLU A 323 -41.34 -13.67 -24.54
CA GLU A 323 -42.01 -12.71 -23.65
C GLU A 323 -43.40 -13.21 -23.22
N THR A 324 -44.15 -13.79 -24.17
CA THR A 324 -45.48 -14.34 -23.88
C THR A 324 -45.40 -15.54 -22.93
N ALA A 325 -44.44 -16.43 -23.13
CA ALA A 325 -44.22 -17.58 -22.25
C ALA A 325 -43.79 -17.12 -20.85
N ASN A 326 -42.85 -16.17 -20.76
CA ASN A 326 -42.40 -15.60 -19.49
C ASN A 326 -43.51 -14.81 -18.77
N ARG A 327 -44.44 -14.22 -19.53
CA ARG A 327 -45.67 -13.63 -18.97
C ARG A 327 -46.61 -14.68 -18.38
N GLN A 328 -46.72 -15.85 -19.00
CA GLN A 328 -47.56 -16.94 -18.50
C GLN A 328 -46.99 -17.57 -17.22
N THR A 329 -45.69 -17.86 -17.19
CA THR A 329 -45.02 -18.37 -15.97
C THR A 329 -44.96 -17.30 -14.88
N ASN A 330 -44.86 -16.04 -15.31
CA ASN A 330 -44.85 -14.84 -14.47
C ASN A 330 -43.76 -14.93 -13.38
N ALA A 331 -42.65 -15.61 -13.69
CA ALA A 331 -41.58 -15.90 -12.76
C ALA A 331 -40.88 -14.61 -12.31
N ASN A 332 -40.44 -13.81 -13.28
CA ASN A 332 -39.93 -12.45 -13.08
C ASN A 332 -40.88 -11.44 -13.72
N ARG A 333 -41.18 -10.35 -13.01
CA ARG A 333 -42.04 -9.26 -13.49
C ARG A 333 -41.41 -7.91 -13.20
N LEU A 334 -41.30 -7.09 -14.23
CA LEU A 334 -40.76 -5.76 -14.18
C LEU A 334 -41.91 -4.75 -14.18
N LEU A 335 -41.88 -3.77 -13.30
CA LEU A 335 -42.84 -2.68 -13.23
C LEU A 335 -42.07 -1.35 -13.31
N LEU A 336 -42.40 -0.55 -14.31
CA LEU A 336 -41.94 0.83 -14.43
C LEU A 336 -42.97 1.75 -13.81
N THR A 337 -42.53 2.62 -12.91
CA THR A 337 -43.39 3.63 -12.26
C THR A 337 -42.72 5.01 -12.27
N THR A 338 -43.52 6.06 -12.15
CA THR A 338 -43.01 7.40 -11.82
C THR A 338 -42.56 7.45 -10.35
N LEU A 339 -41.81 8.47 -9.96
CA LEU A 339 -41.40 8.67 -8.55
C LEU A 339 -42.58 8.70 -7.57
N ASP A 340 -43.74 9.22 -8.00
CA ASP A 340 -44.97 9.28 -7.21
C ASP A 340 -45.76 7.95 -7.21
N GLY A 341 -45.22 6.89 -7.81
CA GLY A 341 -45.83 5.55 -7.88
C GLY A 341 -46.86 5.38 -9.00
N GLY A 342 -46.95 6.32 -9.95
CA GLY A 342 -47.83 6.20 -11.11
C GLY A 342 -47.37 5.11 -12.07
N PRO A 343 -48.24 4.20 -12.55
CA PRO A 343 -47.83 3.10 -13.42
C PRO A 343 -47.45 3.61 -14.82
N VAL A 344 -46.30 3.16 -15.33
CA VAL A 344 -45.84 3.43 -16.69
C VAL A 344 -46.01 2.19 -17.57
N ALA A 345 -45.42 1.06 -17.16
CA ALA A 345 -45.53 -0.20 -17.89
C ALA A 345 -45.32 -1.41 -16.97
N THR A 346 -45.98 -2.52 -17.28
CA THR A 346 -45.64 -3.85 -16.74
C THR A 346 -45.02 -4.67 -17.86
N LEU A 347 -43.82 -5.18 -17.63
CA LEU A 347 -42.98 -5.84 -18.63
C LEU A 347 -42.54 -7.22 -18.12
N TYR A 348 -42.19 -8.08 -19.07
CA TYR A 348 -41.65 -9.40 -18.81
C TYR A 348 -40.31 -9.52 -19.54
N PRO A 349 -39.30 -10.13 -18.91
CA PRO A 349 -37.98 -10.20 -19.50
C PRO A 349 -37.96 -11.12 -20.72
N GLN A 350 -37.11 -10.79 -21.68
CA GLN A 350 -36.92 -11.49 -22.94
C GLN A 350 -35.68 -12.40 -22.91
N ALA A 351 -34.77 -12.16 -21.96
CA ALA A 351 -33.66 -13.03 -21.63
C ALA A 351 -33.43 -12.95 -20.12
N VAL A 352 -33.21 -14.09 -19.48
CA VAL A 352 -33.03 -14.20 -18.03
C VAL A 352 -31.86 -15.10 -17.72
N THR A 353 -30.93 -14.57 -16.93
CA THR A 353 -29.94 -15.33 -16.19
C THR A 353 -30.16 -15.11 -14.69
N PRO A 354 -29.55 -15.89 -13.80
CA PRO A 354 -29.68 -15.65 -12.35
C PRO A 354 -29.15 -14.28 -11.89
N THR A 355 -28.38 -13.58 -12.72
CA THR A 355 -27.74 -12.29 -12.42
C THR A 355 -28.07 -11.18 -13.41
N MET A 356 -28.79 -11.46 -14.49
CA MET A 356 -29.20 -10.47 -15.49
C MET A 356 -30.63 -10.70 -16.00
N LEU A 357 -31.38 -9.61 -16.14
CA LEU A 357 -32.64 -9.57 -16.89
C LEU A 357 -32.50 -8.64 -18.10
N VAL A 358 -33.05 -9.03 -19.24
CA VAL A 358 -33.08 -8.20 -20.44
C VAL A 358 -34.52 -7.90 -20.82
N PHE A 359 -34.82 -6.64 -21.13
CA PHE A 359 -36.11 -6.24 -21.67
C PHE A 359 -35.94 -5.07 -22.65
N ARG A 360 -36.97 -4.80 -23.46
CA ARG A 360 -37.00 -3.59 -24.27
C ARG A 360 -37.73 -2.46 -23.58
N MET A 361 -37.13 -1.29 -23.63
CA MET A 361 -37.73 -0.10 -23.04
C MET A 361 -38.98 0.32 -23.84
N PRO A 362 -40.15 0.49 -23.20
CA PRO A 362 -41.41 0.80 -23.89
C PRO A 362 -41.63 2.29 -24.17
N VAL A 363 -40.89 3.17 -23.50
CA VAL A 363 -41.02 4.64 -23.58
C VAL A 363 -39.65 5.27 -23.56
N ASP A 364 -39.48 6.45 -24.15
CA ASP A 364 -38.21 7.16 -23.94
C ASP A 364 -38.13 7.66 -22.48
N CYS A 365 -36.92 7.65 -21.93
CA CYS A 365 -36.62 8.28 -20.66
C CYS A 365 -36.77 9.81 -20.74
N PHE A 366 -37.98 10.32 -20.47
CA PHE A 366 -38.27 11.75 -20.39
C PHE A 366 -38.29 12.32 -18.97
N ALA A 367 -38.41 11.46 -17.96
CA ALA A 367 -38.48 11.82 -16.54
C ALA A 367 -37.95 10.67 -15.67
N PRO A 368 -37.55 10.92 -14.40
CA PRO A 368 -37.11 9.87 -13.50
C PRO A 368 -38.20 8.82 -13.29
N LEU A 369 -37.80 7.56 -13.43
CA LEU A 369 -38.63 6.38 -13.21
C LEU A 369 -38.04 5.52 -12.09
N VAL A 370 -38.88 4.66 -11.51
CA VAL A 370 -38.45 3.57 -10.65
C VAL A 370 -38.75 2.27 -11.38
N LEU A 371 -37.70 1.47 -11.59
CA LEU A 371 -37.84 0.08 -12.02
C LEU A 371 -37.97 -0.80 -10.79
N GLN A 372 -39.09 -1.50 -10.67
CA GLN A 372 -39.29 -2.57 -9.69
C GLN A 372 -39.17 -3.92 -10.40
N VAL A 373 -38.29 -4.79 -9.90
CA VAL A 373 -38.23 -6.19 -10.32
C VAL A 373 -38.83 -7.04 -9.21
N SER A 374 -39.81 -7.86 -9.55
CA SER A 374 -40.46 -8.78 -8.62
C SER A 374 -40.34 -10.22 -9.07
N LYS A 375 -40.07 -11.12 -8.13
CA LYS A 375 -39.94 -12.56 -8.36
C LYS A 375 -41.03 -13.33 -7.64
N ARG A 376 -41.58 -14.35 -8.29
CA ARG A 376 -42.59 -15.23 -7.71
C ARG A 376 -41.94 -16.26 -6.77
N GLY A 377 -42.41 -16.30 -5.52
CA GLY A 377 -42.04 -17.30 -4.53
C GLY A 377 -42.82 -18.60 -4.65
N GLN A 378 -42.46 -19.59 -3.84
CA GLN A 378 -43.02 -20.94 -3.87
C GLN A 378 -44.48 -21.00 -3.45
N ASP A 379 -44.85 -20.16 -2.48
CA ASP A 379 -46.21 -19.97 -1.99
C ASP A 379 -47.07 -19.06 -2.89
N GLY A 380 -46.51 -18.61 -4.02
CA GLY A 380 -47.14 -17.62 -4.91
C GLY A 380 -47.00 -16.17 -4.45
N SER A 381 -46.33 -15.91 -3.32
CA SER A 381 -45.99 -14.54 -2.90
C SER A 381 -44.99 -13.90 -3.87
N ARG A 382 -44.79 -12.57 -3.76
CA ARG A 382 -43.77 -11.86 -4.55
C ARG A 382 -42.82 -11.10 -3.65
N SER A 383 -41.54 -11.38 -3.81
CA SER A 383 -40.46 -10.52 -3.33
C SER A 383 -40.10 -9.51 -4.44
N ALA A 384 -39.67 -8.32 -4.07
CA ALA A 384 -39.32 -7.29 -5.04
C ALA A 384 -38.16 -6.42 -4.57
N ALA A 385 -37.43 -5.88 -5.54
CA ALA A 385 -36.40 -4.87 -5.35
C ALA A 385 -36.60 -3.74 -6.37
N THR A 386 -36.11 -2.55 -6.05
CA THR A 386 -36.29 -1.35 -6.86
C THR A 386 -34.96 -0.66 -7.15
N LEU A 387 -34.84 -0.07 -8.32
CA LEU A 387 -33.67 0.70 -8.75
C LEU A 387 -34.15 1.95 -9.52
N PRO A 388 -33.56 3.14 -9.30
CA PRO A 388 -33.87 4.32 -10.11
C PRO A 388 -33.48 4.10 -11.58
N LEU A 389 -34.32 4.58 -12.49
CA LEU A 389 -34.13 4.48 -13.94
C LEU A 389 -34.48 5.83 -14.58
N CYS A 390 -33.94 6.13 -15.75
CA CYS A 390 -34.20 7.40 -16.45
C CYS A 390 -33.78 8.62 -15.62
N ASP A 391 -32.65 8.55 -14.92
CA ASP A 391 -32.06 9.69 -14.21
C ASP A 391 -31.76 10.80 -15.23
N PRO A 392 -32.54 11.89 -15.34
CA PRO A 392 -32.40 12.90 -16.39
C PRO A 392 -31.21 13.85 -16.14
N ASP A 393 -30.60 13.76 -14.96
CA ASP A 393 -29.60 14.71 -14.48
C ASP A 393 -28.25 14.04 -14.15
N GLY A 394 -28.19 12.72 -13.90
CA GLY A 394 -26.94 12.01 -13.64
C GLY A 394 -26.16 11.54 -14.88
N CYS A 395 -25.04 10.86 -14.64
CA CYS A 395 -24.03 10.58 -15.65
C CYS A 395 -24.06 9.18 -16.25
N VAL A 396 -25.02 8.35 -15.84
CA VAL A 396 -25.10 6.96 -16.30
C VAL A 396 -25.25 6.89 -17.83
N GLY A 397 -24.26 6.28 -18.49
CA GLY A 397 -24.17 6.14 -19.94
C GLY A 397 -23.84 7.42 -20.73
N ARG A 398 -23.42 8.51 -20.09
CA ARG A 398 -23.01 9.76 -20.77
C ARG A 398 -21.50 9.76 -21.10
N PRO A 399 -21.08 10.33 -22.25
CA PRO A 399 -19.66 10.53 -22.53
C PRO A 399 -19.05 11.59 -21.60
N ALA A 400 -17.73 11.53 -21.41
CA ALA A 400 -17.00 12.56 -20.69
C ALA A 400 -17.33 13.97 -21.20
N GLY A 401 -17.59 14.90 -20.29
CA GLY A 401 -17.93 16.29 -20.60
C GLY A 401 -19.40 16.54 -20.98
N ALA A 402 -20.25 15.51 -21.01
CA ALA A 402 -21.69 15.72 -21.14
C ALA A 402 -22.20 16.51 -19.92
N PRO A 403 -23.10 17.49 -20.11
CA PRO A 403 -23.68 18.22 -18.98
C PRO A 403 -24.37 17.23 -18.05
N CYS A 404 -24.38 17.51 -16.75
CA CYS A 404 -25.17 16.81 -15.75
C CYS A 404 -25.58 17.83 -14.67
N ASP A 405 -26.28 17.39 -13.64
CA ASP A 405 -26.57 18.20 -12.46
C ASP A 405 -26.36 17.30 -11.23
N ASP A 406 -25.42 17.66 -10.36
CA ASP A 406 -25.12 16.92 -9.13
C ASP A 406 -26.06 17.28 -7.98
N GLY A 407 -27.01 18.19 -8.23
CA GLY A 407 -28.01 18.67 -7.29
C GLY A 407 -27.42 19.62 -6.23
N ASN A 408 -26.17 20.04 -6.37
CA ASN A 408 -25.47 20.88 -5.42
C ASN A 408 -25.32 22.31 -5.97
N ALA A 409 -26.05 23.25 -5.37
CA ALA A 409 -26.00 24.67 -5.74
C ALA A 409 -24.64 25.34 -5.45
N CYS A 410 -23.74 24.64 -4.76
CA CYS A 410 -22.35 25.06 -4.49
C CYS A 410 -21.34 24.54 -5.49
N THR A 411 -21.81 23.96 -6.58
CA THR A 411 -21.00 23.47 -7.68
C THR A 411 -21.50 24.10 -8.99
N ALA A 412 -20.59 24.27 -9.93
CA ALA A 412 -20.88 24.79 -11.25
C ALA A 412 -20.05 24.09 -12.31
N GLY A 413 -20.59 24.06 -13.53
CA GLY A 413 -19.94 23.37 -14.65
C GLY A 413 -20.03 21.85 -14.51
N ASP A 414 -21.13 21.37 -13.96
CA ASP A 414 -21.47 19.98 -13.78
C ASP A 414 -21.37 19.22 -15.11
N HIS A 415 -20.48 18.24 -15.13
CA HIS A 415 -20.23 17.39 -16.28
C HIS A 415 -19.85 15.97 -15.86
N CYS A 416 -20.11 15.02 -16.76
CA CYS A 416 -19.73 13.65 -16.53
C CYS A 416 -18.23 13.45 -16.68
N ASP A 417 -17.61 12.72 -15.76
CA ASP A 417 -16.19 12.37 -15.83
C ASP A 417 -15.87 11.37 -16.97
N GLY A 418 -16.87 10.56 -17.33
CA GLY A 418 -16.78 9.52 -18.36
C GLY A 418 -16.00 8.28 -17.93
N ASP A 419 -15.88 8.01 -16.62
CA ASP A 419 -15.27 6.78 -16.13
C ASP A 419 -16.22 5.57 -16.30
N PRO A 420 -15.85 4.53 -17.07
CA PRO A 420 -16.67 3.35 -17.30
C PRO A 420 -17.03 2.54 -16.04
N GLY A 421 -16.37 2.78 -14.90
CA GLY A 421 -16.64 2.15 -13.62
C GLY A 421 -17.31 3.05 -12.58
N HIS A 422 -17.38 4.36 -12.84
CA HIS A 422 -17.88 5.37 -11.92
C HIS A 422 -18.41 6.57 -12.71
N GLU A 423 -19.57 6.41 -13.35
CA GLU A 423 -20.17 7.45 -14.18
C GLU A 423 -20.77 8.56 -13.30
N ALA A 424 -19.91 9.41 -12.74
CA ALA A 424 -20.26 10.43 -11.76
C ALA A 424 -20.40 11.82 -12.39
N CYS A 425 -21.33 12.60 -11.85
CA CYS A 425 -21.43 14.02 -12.15
C CYS A 425 -20.40 14.76 -11.30
N VAL A 426 -19.41 15.37 -11.97
CA VAL A 426 -18.33 16.13 -11.34
C VAL A 426 -18.47 17.60 -11.68
N ALA A 427 -18.05 18.47 -10.76
CA ALA A 427 -18.24 19.90 -10.91
C ALA A 427 -17.14 20.68 -10.19
N SER A 428 -17.05 21.97 -10.53
CA SER A 428 -16.13 22.89 -9.85
C SER A 428 -16.85 23.59 -8.69
N PRO A 429 -16.23 23.71 -7.51
CA PRO A 429 -16.82 24.44 -6.40
C PRO A 429 -17.10 25.90 -6.77
N VAL A 430 -18.31 26.37 -6.47
CA VAL A 430 -18.68 27.79 -6.52
C VAL A 430 -18.06 28.48 -5.31
N ALA A 431 -17.18 29.44 -5.57
CA ALA A 431 -16.69 30.35 -4.55
C ALA A 431 -17.72 31.47 -4.35
N CYS A 432 -18.28 31.57 -3.14
CA CYS A 432 -19.15 32.70 -2.81
C CYS A 432 -18.32 33.98 -2.62
N ASP A 433 -18.53 34.95 -3.50
CA ASP A 433 -17.81 36.23 -3.46
C ASP A 433 -18.24 37.08 -2.26
N GLY A 434 -17.50 36.96 -1.16
CA GLY A 434 -17.74 37.77 0.02
C GLY A 434 -17.10 37.25 1.30
N PRO A 435 -16.57 38.12 2.17
CA PRO A 435 -15.97 37.69 3.44
C PRO A 435 -17.02 37.09 4.40
N CYS A 436 -18.31 37.36 4.16
CA CYS A 436 -19.43 36.91 4.99
C CYS A 436 -20.41 35.99 4.27
N LEU A 437 -20.01 35.37 3.17
CA LEU A 437 -20.79 34.32 2.52
C LEU A 437 -20.18 32.94 2.78
N THR A 438 -21.05 31.94 2.83
CA THR A 438 -20.70 30.53 2.80
C THR A 438 -21.66 29.83 1.85
N CYS A 439 -21.31 28.62 1.42
CA CYS A 439 -22.13 27.92 0.46
C CYS A 439 -22.96 26.82 1.15
N ASP A 440 -24.26 26.87 0.93
CA ASP A 440 -25.22 25.85 1.31
C ASP A 440 -25.56 24.99 0.08
N PRO A 441 -25.33 23.66 0.10
CA PRO A 441 -25.53 22.81 -1.07
C PRO A 441 -26.94 22.82 -1.67
N ALA A 442 -27.97 23.18 -0.91
CA ALA A 442 -29.34 23.18 -1.40
C ALA A 442 -29.76 24.51 -2.05
N VAL A 443 -29.18 25.64 -1.61
CA VAL A 443 -29.65 26.99 -2.01
C VAL A 443 -28.54 27.93 -2.47
N GLY A 444 -27.28 27.50 -2.44
CA GLY A 444 -26.12 28.24 -2.92
C GLY A 444 -25.54 29.20 -1.86
N CYS A 445 -25.08 30.38 -2.31
CA CYS A 445 -24.40 31.33 -1.43
C CYS A 445 -25.34 32.00 -0.42
N VAL A 446 -25.12 31.71 0.86
CA VAL A 446 -25.89 32.25 1.98
C VAL A 446 -25.00 33.01 2.96
N PRO A 447 -25.55 33.96 3.75
CA PRO A 447 -24.78 34.64 4.80
C PRO A 447 -24.23 33.65 5.84
N LYS A 448 -22.97 33.85 6.25
CA LYS A 448 -22.42 33.19 7.44
C LYS A 448 -23.24 33.56 8.68
N SER A 449 -23.15 32.76 9.74
CA SER A 449 -23.81 33.04 11.02
C SER A 449 -23.35 34.37 11.63
N ALA A 450 -24.23 34.97 12.44
CA ALA A 450 -23.90 36.17 13.19
C ALA A 450 -22.65 35.91 14.06
N ARG A 451 -21.73 36.89 14.06
CA ARG A 451 -20.42 36.82 14.74
C ARG A 451 -19.40 35.85 14.13
N ALA A 452 -19.68 35.24 12.99
CA ALA A 452 -18.65 34.52 12.25
C ALA A 452 -17.50 35.46 11.88
N ALA A 453 -16.26 35.00 12.03
CA ALA A 453 -15.08 35.81 11.72
C ALA A 453 -15.05 36.19 10.23
N CYS A 454 -14.67 37.44 9.97
CA CYS A 454 -14.42 37.99 8.66
C CYS A 454 -13.33 39.06 8.76
N ASP A 455 -12.97 39.65 7.63
CA ASP A 455 -12.06 40.79 7.53
C ASP A 455 -12.84 41.92 6.85
N ASP A 456 -12.90 43.09 7.48
CA ASP A 456 -13.60 44.26 6.96
C ASP A 456 -12.70 45.16 6.09
N GLY A 457 -11.43 44.78 5.92
CA GLY A 457 -10.43 45.50 5.15
C GLY A 457 -9.73 46.63 5.90
N ASP A 458 -10.00 46.81 7.20
CA ASP A 458 -9.32 47.76 8.06
C ASP A 458 -8.33 47.05 9.00
N ALA A 459 -7.03 47.20 8.71
CA ALA A 459 -5.97 46.60 9.54
C ALA A 459 -5.92 47.15 10.98
N CYS A 460 -6.67 48.21 11.27
CA CYS A 460 -6.82 48.81 12.59
C CYS A 460 -8.01 48.27 13.39
N THR A 461 -8.73 47.27 12.88
CA THR A 461 -9.76 46.54 13.62
C THR A 461 -9.38 45.08 13.80
N VAL A 462 -9.77 44.51 14.93
CA VAL A 462 -9.43 43.15 15.31
C VAL A 462 -10.69 42.43 15.78
N GLY A 463 -10.94 41.26 15.20
CA GLY A 463 -12.13 40.47 15.49
C GLY A 463 -13.36 40.99 14.75
N ASP A 464 -13.19 41.34 13.48
CA ASP A 464 -14.29 41.71 12.60
C ASP A 464 -15.20 40.51 12.38
N HIS A 465 -16.48 40.80 12.21
CA HIS A 465 -17.48 39.74 12.24
C HIS A 465 -18.70 40.01 11.37
N CYS A 466 -19.33 38.93 10.93
CA CYS A 466 -20.49 38.99 10.06
C CYS A 466 -21.75 39.37 10.85
N VAL A 467 -22.60 40.18 10.23
CA VAL A 467 -23.91 40.57 10.81
C VAL A 467 -24.92 39.42 10.85
N GLY A 468 -24.70 38.36 10.05
CA GLY A 468 -25.53 37.14 10.04
C GLY A 468 -26.69 37.14 9.04
N THR A 469 -27.00 38.28 8.43
CA THR A 469 -28.16 38.45 7.54
C THR A 469 -27.80 38.88 6.11
N SER A 470 -26.53 39.27 5.88
CA SER A 470 -26.03 39.73 4.59
C SER A 470 -24.52 39.54 4.50
N ASN A 471 -23.94 39.76 3.30
CA ASN A 471 -22.49 39.76 3.07
C ASN A 471 -21.81 41.04 3.61
N VAL A 472 -22.06 41.38 4.87
CA VAL A 472 -21.49 42.57 5.51
C VAL A 472 -20.64 42.12 6.68
N CYS A 473 -19.34 42.38 6.56
CA CYS A 473 -18.39 42.31 7.66
C CYS A 473 -18.39 43.65 8.39
N VAL A 474 -18.54 43.62 9.72
CA VAL A 474 -18.48 44.83 10.55
C VAL A 474 -17.19 44.84 11.38
N PRO A 475 -16.59 46.03 11.59
CA PRO A 475 -15.38 46.20 12.36
C PRO A 475 -15.51 45.65 13.77
N GLY A 476 -14.46 44.98 14.21
CA GLY A 476 -14.26 44.54 15.57
C GLY A 476 -13.79 45.68 16.48
N ARG A 477 -12.96 45.34 17.46
CA ARG A 477 -12.37 46.34 18.37
C ARG A 477 -11.15 47.00 17.71
N PRO A 478 -10.81 48.26 18.04
CA PRO A 478 -9.60 48.89 17.55
C PRO A 478 -8.32 48.13 17.94
N ALA A 479 -7.37 48.03 17.01
CA ALA A 479 -6.05 47.46 17.21
C ALA A 479 -5.27 48.27 18.26
N THR A 480 -4.61 47.57 19.19
CA THR A 480 -3.82 48.20 20.25
C THR A 480 -2.35 48.23 19.84
N CYS A 481 -1.88 49.34 19.29
CA CYS A 481 -0.49 49.51 18.85
C CYS A 481 0.44 49.92 19.99
N LYS A 482 0.58 49.06 21.00
CA LYS A 482 1.46 49.28 22.15
C LYS A 482 2.69 48.39 22.04
N GLY A 483 3.87 48.99 22.11
CA GLY A 483 5.13 48.31 21.88
C GLY A 483 6.32 49.25 21.94
N GLN A 484 7.49 48.75 22.35
CA GLN A 484 8.70 49.60 22.39
C GLN A 484 9.14 50.00 20.98
N CYS A 485 8.79 49.21 19.98
CA CYS A 485 9.13 49.41 18.57
C CYS A 485 7.96 49.90 17.72
N LEU A 486 6.83 50.29 18.34
CA LEU A 486 5.69 50.89 17.66
C LEU A 486 5.56 52.39 17.98
N THR A 487 5.01 53.16 17.04
CA THR A 487 4.79 54.61 17.24
C THR A 487 3.54 54.92 18.07
N GLY A 488 2.65 53.95 18.27
CA GLY A 488 1.31 54.16 18.85
C GLY A 488 0.23 54.51 17.82
N ALA A 489 0.61 54.80 16.57
CA ALA A 489 -0.34 55.04 15.48
C ALA A 489 -0.70 53.74 14.77
N CYS A 490 -1.91 53.70 14.22
CA CYS A 490 -2.40 52.63 13.35
C CYS A 490 -2.82 53.21 12.00
N ASP A 491 -2.36 52.59 10.92
CA ASP A 491 -2.74 52.91 9.55
C ASP A 491 -3.78 51.90 9.05
N HIS A 492 -4.90 52.37 8.51
CA HIS A 492 -6.03 51.50 8.12
C HIS A 492 -5.69 50.44 7.06
N ARG A 493 -4.57 50.58 6.34
CA ARG A 493 -4.10 49.58 5.36
C ARG A 493 -2.92 48.75 5.86
N LEU A 494 -2.02 49.36 6.62
CA LEU A 494 -0.75 48.74 7.03
C LEU A 494 -0.76 48.22 8.48
N GLY A 495 -1.76 48.56 9.27
CA GLY A 495 -1.85 48.22 10.69
C GLY A 495 -0.96 49.09 11.57
N CYS A 496 -0.44 48.53 12.67
CA CYS A 496 0.37 49.29 13.61
C CYS A 496 1.69 49.79 13.00
N VAL A 497 1.92 51.09 13.08
CA VAL A 497 3.07 51.74 12.42
C VAL A 497 4.35 51.52 13.24
N PRO A 498 5.37 50.84 12.69
CA PRO A 498 6.63 50.61 13.38
C PRO A 498 7.50 51.87 13.48
N LYS A 499 8.33 51.94 14.51
CA LYS A 499 9.42 52.93 14.60
C LYS A 499 10.50 52.61 13.57
N PRO A 500 11.32 53.59 13.15
CA PRO A 500 12.43 53.34 12.23
C PRO A 500 13.39 52.25 12.73
N ALA A 501 13.95 51.49 11.79
CA ALA A 501 14.98 50.49 12.07
C ALA A 501 16.16 51.13 12.81
N GLY A 502 16.64 50.45 13.86
CA GLY A 502 17.74 50.93 14.68
C GLY A 502 17.33 51.79 15.90
N SER A 503 16.03 52.08 16.07
CA SER A 503 15.52 52.71 17.30
C SER A 503 15.87 51.87 18.53
N VAL A 504 16.26 52.50 19.63
CA VAL A 504 16.64 51.81 20.88
C VAL A 504 15.43 51.12 21.48
N CYS A 505 15.61 49.87 21.89
CA CYS A 505 14.66 49.08 22.65
C CYS A 505 15.43 48.12 23.57
N ASP A 506 14.72 47.32 24.37
CA ASP A 506 15.26 46.27 25.23
C ASP A 506 14.45 45.00 24.98
N ASP A 507 15.10 43.92 24.56
CA ASP A 507 14.46 42.64 24.29
C ASP A 507 14.25 41.80 25.57
N GLY A 508 14.67 42.33 26.72
CA GLY A 508 14.54 41.72 28.04
C GLY A 508 15.55 40.61 28.30
N ASN A 509 16.51 40.36 27.40
CA ASN A 509 17.51 39.32 27.54
C ASN A 509 18.85 39.90 28.05
N PRO A 510 19.34 39.54 29.24
CA PRO A 510 20.63 40.03 29.74
C PRO A 510 21.84 39.49 28.95
N CYS A 511 21.63 38.53 28.04
CA CYS A 511 22.66 37.97 27.16
C CYS A 511 22.80 38.70 25.82
N THR A 512 21.98 39.72 25.58
CA THR A 512 22.00 40.51 24.36
C THR A 512 22.51 41.91 24.68
N LEU A 513 23.16 42.52 23.69
CA LEU A 513 23.73 43.86 23.81
C LEU A 513 23.23 44.72 22.66
N GLY A 514 22.82 45.94 23.00
CA GLY A 514 22.52 46.99 22.04
C GLY A 514 21.26 46.74 21.22
N ASP A 515 20.18 46.28 21.86
CA ASP A 515 18.96 45.89 21.16
C ASP A 515 18.30 47.05 20.41
N ARG A 516 17.75 46.72 19.23
CA ARG A 516 17.22 47.68 18.27
C ARG A 516 15.95 47.17 17.61
N CYS A 517 15.08 48.12 17.30
CA CYS A 517 13.87 47.83 16.54
C CYS A 517 14.21 47.45 15.10
N SER A 518 13.52 46.43 14.58
CA SER A 518 13.72 45.94 13.21
C SER A 518 13.23 46.91 12.12
N GLY A 519 12.28 47.79 12.46
CA GLY A 519 11.63 48.69 11.51
C GLY A 519 10.39 48.11 10.79
N THR A 520 10.02 46.86 11.08
CA THR A 520 8.94 46.13 10.37
C THR A 520 7.83 45.62 11.30
N GLY A 521 7.83 46.03 12.56
CA GLY A 521 6.81 45.67 13.55
C GLY A 521 7.26 46.00 14.98
N ASP A 522 6.63 45.39 15.98
CA ASP A 522 7.06 45.51 17.38
C ASP A 522 8.16 44.51 17.76
N VAL A 523 9.20 44.42 16.92
CA VAL A 523 10.29 43.46 17.14
C VAL A 523 11.52 44.22 17.59
N CYS A 524 11.90 43.99 18.84
CA CYS A 524 13.19 44.36 19.39
C CYS A 524 14.16 43.19 19.21
N SER A 525 15.31 43.44 18.59
CA SER A 525 16.31 42.41 18.33
C SER A 525 17.69 42.84 18.79
N ALA A 526 18.41 41.91 19.39
CA ALA A 526 19.80 42.05 19.76
C ALA A 526 20.69 42.47 18.58
N ALA A 527 21.60 43.41 18.84
CA ALA A 527 22.67 43.72 17.89
C ALA A 527 23.86 42.78 18.07
N ASP A 528 24.18 42.41 19.31
CA ASP A 528 25.30 41.55 19.68
C ASP A 528 24.95 40.60 20.82
N THR A 529 25.80 39.59 21.04
CA THR A 529 25.70 38.63 22.15
C THR A 529 26.74 38.93 23.23
N LEU A 530 26.35 38.80 24.50
CA LEU A 530 27.23 38.97 25.65
C LEU A 530 28.24 37.81 25.73
N PRO A 531 29.56 38.06 25.58
CA PRO A 531 30.55 36.99 25.64
C PRO A 531 30.90 36.62 27.09
N CYS A 532 30.56 35.40 27.51
CA CYS A 532 30.87 34.87 28.85
C CYS A 532 32.28 34.26 28.93
N ARG A 533 33.32 35.10 28.82
CA ARG A 533 34.73 34.68 28.77
C ARG A 533 35.40 34.80 30.14
N GLY A 534 35.42 33.69 30.87
CA GLY A 534 36.02 33.57 32.20
C GLY A 534 36.43 32.13 32.49
N GLN A 535 37.51 31.92 33.24
CA GLN A 535 37.97 30.56 33.58
C GLN A 535 36.94 29.81 34.42
N CYS A 536 36.18 30.55 35.23
CA CYS A 536 35.12 30.06 36.10
C CYS A 536 33.73 30.38 35.56
N LEU A 537 33.61 30.68 34.27
CA LEU A 537 32.36 30.68 33.53
C LEU A 537 32.25 29.42 32.68
N THR A 538 31.03 28.94 32.49
CA THR A 538 30.75 27.80 31.60
C THR A 538 30.91 28.14 30.11
N GLY A 539 31.06 29.43 29.78
CA GLY A 539 30.97 29.95 28.41
C GLY A 539 29.53 30.14 27.92
N ALA A 540 28.53 29.68 28.68
CA ALA A 540 27.13 29.86 28.36
C ALA A 540 26.54 31.10 29.05
N CYS A 541 25.60 31.74 28.35
CA CYS A 541 24.78 32.82 28.87
C CYS A 541 23.32 32.35 29.00
N ASP A 542 22.77 32.46 30.20
CA ASP A 542 21.37 32.14 30.53
C ASP A 542 20.49 33.37 30.25
N PRO A 543 19.47 33.29 29.37
CA PRO A 543 18.63 34.44 29.00
C PRO A 543 17.80 35.08 30.12
N ALA A 544 17.84 34.57 31.35
CA ALA A 544 17.23 35.20 32.52
C ALA A 544 18.27 35.65 33.56
N ARG A 545 19.48 35.06 33.57
CA ARG A 545 20.49 35.27 34.63
C ARG A 545 21.82 35.85 34.15
N GLY A 546 22.08 35.89 32.84
CA GLY A 546 23.37 36.29 32.28
C GLY A 546 24.40 35.15 32.32
N CYS A 547 25.69 35.49 32.41
CA CYS A 547 26.77 34.50 32.35
C CYS A 547 26.74 33.50 33.51
N VAL A 548 26.78 32.21 33.19
CA VAL A 548 26.63 31.13 34.18
C VAL A 548 27.99 30.72 34.76
N PRO A 549 28.19 30.84 36.10
CA PRO A 549 29.39 30.35 36.77
C PRO A 549 29.53 28.82 36.70
N ARG A 550 30.76 28.32 36.67
CA ARG A 550 31.04 26.88 36.85
C ARG A 550 30.82 26.50 38.31
N PRO A 551 30.28 25.29 38.60
CA PRO A 551 30.06 24.85 39.97
C PRO A 551 31.37 24.59 40.72
N PHE A 552 31.34 24.68 42.05
CA PHE A 552 32.43 24.21 42.91
C PHE A 552 32.49 22.67 42.92
N PRO A 553 33.67 22.02 42.87
CA PRO A 553 35.02 22.57 42.68
C PRO A 553 35.52 22.35 41.24
N ALA A 554 35.00 23.09 40.25
CA ALA A 554 35.50 23.00 38.88
C ALA A 554 36.94 23.54 38.79
N PRO A 555 37.86 22.89 38.06
CA PRO A 555 39.26 23.29 38.00
C PRO A 555 39.44 24.64 37.30
N CYS A 556 40.36 25.44 37.83
CA CYS A 556 40.87 26.67 37.24
C CYS A 556 42.36 26.82 37.64
N ASP A 557 43.00 27.92 37.26
CA ASP A 557 44.38 28.22 37.65
C ASP A 557 44.40 29.62 38.27
N ASP A 558 44.78 29.71 39.54
CA ASP A 558 44.84 30.97 40.27
C ASP A 558 46.14 31.75 40.02
N GLY A 559 47.09 31.12 39.33
CA GLY A 559 48.39 31.67 38.97
C GLY A 559 49.50 31.44 40.01
N ASP A 560 49.26 30.72 41.11
CA ASP A 560 50.26 30.35 42.12
C ASP A 560 50.77 28.92 41.92
N ALA A 561 52.02 28.76 41.50
CA ALA A 561 52.65 27.47 41.26
C ALA A 561 52.90 26.65 42.54
N CYS A 562 52.66 27.23 43.72
CA CYS A 562 52.71 26.55 45.01
C CYS A 562 51.36 26.08 45.51
N THR A 563 50.28 26.28 44.75
CA THR A 563 48.98 25.67 45.00
C THR A 563 48.68 24.60 43.97
N GLU A 564 48.00 23.56 44.43
CA GLU A 564 47.52 22.44 43.66
C GLU A 564 46.02 22.34 43.88
N ASP A 565 45.29 21.90 42.86
CA ASP A 565 43.83 21.74 42.90
C ASP A 565 43.05 23.06 43.09
N ASP A 566 43.49 24.12 42.42
CA ASP A 566 42.73 25.37 42.32
C ASP A 566 41.36 25.14 41.68
N HIS A 567 40.36 25.84 42.19
CA HIS A 567 38.98 25.58 41.82
C HIS A 567 38.12 26.83 41.81
N CYS A 568 37.04 26.78 41.05
CA CYS A 568 36.07 27.85 40.95
C CYS A 568 35.20 27.92 42.20
N ARG A 569 34.93 29.14 42.66
CA ARG A 569 34.11 29.39 43.87
C ARG A 569 32.66 28.90 43.76
N GLY A 570 32.13 28.75 42.54
CA GLY A 570 30.80 28.21 42.28
C GLY A 570 29.69 29.23 42.00
N ASP A 571 29.91 30.50 42.33
CA ASP A 571 28.88 31.56 42.31
C ASP A 571 29.26 32.79 41.46
N ALA A 572 30.52 32.88 41.01
CA ALA A 572 31.02 33.93 40.13
C ALA A 572 32.25 33.44 39.35
N ASP A 573 32.73 34.26 38.42
CA ASP A 573 33.99 34.04 37.69
C ASP A 573 35.21 34.32 38.58
N VAL A 574 35.41 33.51 39.61
CA VAL A 574 36.52 33.64 40.57
C VAL A 574 37.16 32.29 40.81
N CYS A 575 38.44 32.18 40.45
CA CYS A 575 39.31 31.05 40.79
C CYS A 575 39.87 31.24 42.20
N VAL A 576 39.88 30.19 43.00
CA VAL A 576 40.41 30.20 44.37
C VAL A 576 41.51 29.12 44.54
N PRO A 577 42.57 29.42 45.33
CA PRO A 577 43.69 28.50 45.56
C PRO A 577 43.25 27.19 46.19
N GLY A 578 43.85 26.09 45.75
CA GLY A 578 43.70 24.79 46.37
C GLY A 578 44.65 24.54 47.55
N SER A 579 45.15 23.31 47.69
CA SER A 579 46.11 22.94 48.73
C SER A 579 47.53 23.35 48.35
N HIS A 580 48.40 23.59 49.35
CA HIS A 580 49.80 23.90 49.08
C HIS A 580 50.54 22.66 48.54
N ALA A 581 51.36 22.85 47.50
CA ALA A 581 52.20 21.81 46.91
C ALA A 581 53.17 21.22 47.95
N ASP A 582 53.30 19.88 47.99
CA ASP A 582 54.26 19.20 48.86
C ASP A 582 55.63 19.09 48.16
N CYS A 583 56.55 19.98 48.54
CA CYS A 583 57.90 20.00 47.99
C CYS A 583 58.88 19.07 48.73
N ASP A 584 58.49 18.33 49.77
CA ASP A 584 59.44 17.51 50.54
C ASP A 584 59.79 16.20 49.81
N LEU A 585 61.06 16.02 49.41
CA LEU A 585 61.54 14.79 48.76
C LEU A 585 62.00 13.70 49.76
N GLY A 586 61.99 14.00 51.06
CA GLY A 586 62.35 13.06 52.12
C GLY A 586 63.84 12.69 52.20
N ASP A 587 64.74 13.33 51.43
CA ASP A 587 66.19 13.16 51.59
C ASP A 587 66.70 14.11 52.70
N PRO A 588 67.17 13.59 53.85
CA PRO A 588 67.70 14.42 54.93
C PRO A 588 68.96 15.21 54.54
N CYS A 589 69.54 14.95 53.37
CA CYS A 589 70.64 15.72 52.79
C CYS A 589 70.19 16.89 51.89
N MET A 590 68.88 17.13 51.70
CA MET A 590 68.31 18.27 50.96
C MET A 590 67.58 19.25 51.89
N ILE A 591 67.27 20.44 51.38
CA ILE A 591 66.39 21.48 51.94
C ILE A 591 65.39 21.84 50.85
N ASP A 592 64.09 21.67 51.14
CA ASP A 592 63.02 21.86 50.17
C ASP A 592 62.23 23.15 50.46
N SER A 593 61.88 23.91 49.42
CA SER A 593 61.09 25.16 49.53
C SER A 593 60.21 25.36 48.29
N CYS A 594 59.09 26.08 48.42
CA CYS A 594 58.22 26.45 47.29
C CYS A 594 58.20 27.96 47.06
N GLU A 595 58.33 28.39 45.80
CA GLU A 595 58.20 29.79 45.39
C GLU A 595 57.02 29.99 44.41
N PRO A 596 56.03 30.87 44.68
CA PRO A 596 54.77 30.97 43.92
C PRO A 596 54.89 31.13 42.39
N ALA A 597 55.99 31.70 41.90
CA ALA A 597 56.20 31.89 40.48
C ALA A 597 56.91 30.70 39.79
N THR A 598 57.63 29.88 40.55
CA THR A 598 58.60 28.90 40.00
C THR A 598 58.43 27.47 40.53
N GLY A 599 57.64 27.26 41.59
CA GLY A 599 57.34 25.97 42.18
C GLY A 599 58.40 25.48 43.18
N CYS A 600 58.53 24.16 43.31
CA CYS A 600 59.42 23.51 44.28
C CYS A 600 60.91 23.61 43.92
N HIS A 601 61.75 23.92 44.91
CA HIS A 601 63.22 23.95 44.85
C HIS A 601 63.83 23.03 45.91
N HIS A 602 64.93 22.33 45.56
CA HIS A 602 65.60 21.35 46.42
C HIS A 602 67.12 21.59 46.47
N ASP A 603 67.64 22.08 47.59
CA ASP A 603 69.05 22.46 47.75
C ASP A 603 69.85 21.47 48.62
N ALA A 604 71.07 21.10 48.21
CA ALA A 604 71.91 20.15 48.93
C ALA A 604 72.58 20.76 50.19
N ARG A 605 72.61 19.99 51.29
CA ARG A 605 73.33 20.38 52.53
C ARG A 605 74.85 20.41 52.34
N SER A 606 75.55 21.23 53.14
CA SER A 606 77.00 21.50 53.03
C SER A 606 77.79 21.16 54.31
N GLY A 607 79.13 21.17 54.26
CA GLY A 607 80.00 20.97 55.44
C GLY A 607 79.95 19.58 56.07
N PHE A 608 80.06 19.51 57.40
CA PHE A 608 79.91 18.25 58.14
C PHE A 608 78.50 17.67 58.02
N ASP A 609 77.47 18.51 57.92
CA ASP A 609 76.08 18.08 57.73
C ASP A 609 75.90 17.32 56.42
N ALA A 610 76.58 17.72 55.34
CA ALA A 610 76.59 17.01 54.05
C ALA A 610 77.12 15.57 54.12
N VAL A 611 77.90 15.25 55.17
CA VAL A 611 78.48 13.93 55.40
C VAL A 611 77.72 13.20 56.52
N ALA A 612 77.33 13.90 57.58
CA ALA A 612 76.56 13.35 58.70
C ALA A 612 75.15 12.93 58.28
N CYS A 613 74.51 13.65 57.36
CA CYS A 613 73.20 13.29 56.82
C CYS A 613 73.22 11.89 56.18
N VAL A 614 74.35 11.47 55.60
CA VAL A 614 74.51 10.12 55.01
C VAL A 614 74.37 9.02 56.06
N CYS A 615 74.71 9.29 57.32
CA CYS A 615 74.52 8.34 58.42
C CYS A 615 73.06 8.21 58.86
N ARG A 616 72.19 9.15 58.46
CA ARG A 616 70.75 9.15 58.74
C ARG A 616 69.93 8.74 57.52
N ARG A 617 70.55 8.57 56.35
CA ARG A 617 69.86 8.10 55.16
C ARG A 617 69.31 6.69 55.39
N PRO A 618 68.00 6.48 55.14
CA PRO A 618 67.43 5.15 55.22
C PRO A 618 68.11 4.23 54.20
N THR A 619 68.13 2.93 54.48
CA THR A 619 68.59 1.94 53.49
C THR A 619 67.76 2.08 52.22
N SER A 620 68.43 2.16 51.08
CA SER A 620 67.77 2.29 49.78
C SER A 620 66.62 1.27 49.64
N PRO A 621 65.44 1.68 49.11
CA PRO A 621 64.33 0.76 48.84
C PRO A 621 64.73 -0.43 47.97
N ALA A 622 65.77 -0.28 47.13
CA ALA A 622 66.32 -1.36 46.31
C ALA A 622 66.82 -2.56 47.14
N CYS A 623 67.05 -2.37 48.45
CA CYS A 623 67.43 -3.41 49.39
C CYS A 623 66.29 -3.87 50.31
N ALA A 624 65.05 -3.37 50.13
CA ALA A 624 63.94 -3.64 51.04
C ALA A 624 63.58 -5.14 51.11
N SER A 625 63.73 -5.86 50.00
CA SER A 625 63.45 -7.30 49.90
C SER A 625 64.68 -8.19 50.18
N ASP A 626 65.88 -7.61 50.27
CA ASP A 626 67.13 -8.35 50.45
C ASP A 626 67.54 -8.42 51.92
N ARG A 627 67.96 -9.61 52.37
CA ARG A 627 68.59 -9.76 53.70
C ARG A 627 70.02 -9.23 53.65
N VAL A 628 70.17 -7.92 53.79
CA VAL A 628 71.48 -7.26 53.76
C VAL A 628 72.40 -7.85 54.86
N PRO A 629 73.56 -8.41 54.50
CA PRO A 629 74.46 -8.98 55.48
C PRO A 629 74.85 -7.94 56.54
N LYS A 630 74.73 -8.32 57.83
CA LYS A 630 75.10 -7.46 58.98
C LYS A 630 76.54 -6.92 58.91
N SER A 631 77.40 -7.49 58.07
CA SER A 631 78.74 -6.96 57.78
C SER A 631 78.72 -5.57 57.14
N PHE A 632 77.74 -5.25 56.29
CA PHE A 632 77.65 -3.95 55.62
C PHE A 632 77.15 -2.87 56.57
N ALA A 633 76.10 -3.15 57.34
CA ALA A 633 75.65 -2.27 58.41
C ALA A 633 76.78 -1.97 59.40
N ARG A 634 77.52 -2.99 59.86
CA ARG A 634 78.69 -2.78 60.75
C ARG A 634 79.79 -1.91 60.11
N ARG A 635 80.02 -2.03 58.80
CA ARG A 635 80.99 -1.18 58.08
C ARG A 635 80.52 0.27 58.03
N LEU A 636 79.24 0.50 57.74
CA LEU A 636 78.63 1.83 57.76
C LEU A 636 78.70 2.46 59.15
N THR A 637 78.27 1.73 60.19
CA THR A 637 78.33 2.20 61.58
C THR A 637 79.77 2.55 61.98
N ARG A 638 80.76 1.75 61.56
CA ARG A 638 82.17 2.04 61.82
C ARG A 638 82.64 3.30 61.10
N ALA A 639 82.24 3.50 59.84
CA ALA A 639 82.56 4.71 59.08
C ALA A 639 81.88 5.95 59.69
N CYS A 640 80.60 5.85 60.05
CA CYS A 640 79.87 6.90 60.74
C CYS A 640 80.48 7.25 62.11
N ALA A 641 80.94 6.25 62.87
CA ALA A 641 81.68 6.50 64.11
C ALA A 641 83.01 7.23 63.87
N LEU A 642 83.68 6.98 62.74
CA LEU A 642 84.88 7.74 62.36
C LEU A 642 84.55 9.17 61.94
N ILE A 643 83.44 9.40 61.23
CA ILE A 643 82.95 10.74 60.84
C ILE A 643 82.59 11.54 62.10
N GLN A 644 81.82 10.95 63.02
CA GLN A 644 81.45 11.57 64.29
C GLN A 644 82.68 11.90 65.16
N ARG A 645 83.70 11.04 65.16
CA ARG A 645 84.99 11.34 65.84
C ARG A 645 85.80 12.42 65.14
N ALA A 646 85.67 12.55 63.81
CA ALA A 646 86.34 13.58 63.03
C ALA A 646 85.70 14.96 63.21
N GLU A 647 84.40 14.98 63.47
CA GLU A 647 83.62 16.17 63.84
C GLU A 647 83.97 16.67 65.26
N GLY A 648 84.39 15.76 66.15
CA GLY A 648 84.89 16.09 67.49
C GLY A 648 86.23 16.85 67.51
N PRO A 649 86.67 17.31 68.70
CA PRO A 649 87.86 18.17 68.85
C PRO A 649 89.17 17.39 68.62
N ALA A 650 89.54 17.22 67.37
CA ALA A 650 90.80 16.61 66.95
C ALA A 650 91.63 17.63 66.16
N LYS A 651 92.97 17.53 66.23
CA LYS A 651 93.86 18.37 65.41
C LYS A 651 93.57 18.13 63.91
N PRO A 652 93.75 19.10 63.00
CA PRO A 652 93.43 18.95 61.58
C PRO A 652 94.06 17.71 60.91
N ALA A 653 95.32 17.42 61.26
CA ALA A 653 96.00 16.20 60.79
C ALA A 653 95.33 14.90 61.30
N ALA A 654 94.78 14.92 62.52
CA ALA A 654 94.03 13.82 63.08
C ALA A 654 92.62 13.71 62.46
N THR A 655 91.91 14.82 62.25
CA THR A 655 90.62 14.86 61.53
C THR A 655 90.75 14.34 60.11
N LYS A 656 91.74 14.80 59.34
CA LYS A 656 92.04 14.27 58.00
C LYS A 656 92.35 12.78 58.01
N ARG A 657 93.10 12.30 59.01
CA ARG A 657 93.38 10.87 59.18
C ARG A 657 92.11 10.07 59.49
N LEU A 658 91.21 10.59 60.31
CA LEU A 658 89.93 9.94 60.65
C LEU A 658 88.98 9.91 59.44
N LEU A 659 88.85 11.01 58.71
CA LEU A 659 88.05 11.06 57.47
C LEU A 659 88.67 10.19 56.37
N LEU A 660 89.99 10.15 56.24
CA LEU A 660 90.68 9.23 55.32
C LEU A 660 90.42 7.77 55.70
N ALA A 661 90.48 7.45 56.99
CA ALA A 661 90.18 6.12 57.47
C ALA A 661 88.70 5.75 57.23
N SER A 662 87.78 6.71 57.37
CA SER A 662 86.36 6.53 57.10
C SER A 662 86.08 6.33 55.61
N SER A 663 86.57 7.24 54.76
CA SER A 663 86.47 7.15 53.30
C SER A 663 87.03 5.82 52.78
N ARG A 664 88.24 5.44 53.19
CA ARG A 664 88.82 4.12 52.81
C ARG A 664 88.01 2.94 53.34
N ALA A 665 87.36 3.05 54.49
CA ALA A 665 86.50 2.00 55.02
C ALA A 665 85.21 1.88 54.19
N LEU A 666 84.65 3.01 53.76
CA LEU A 666 83.47 3.08 52.90
C LEU A 666 83.77 2.59 51.49
N GLU A 667 84.88 2.99 50.88
CA GLU A 667 85.33 2.48 49.58
C GLU A 667 85.50 0.95 49.60
N ARG A 668 86.18 0.41 50.62
CA ARG A 668 86.27 -1.05 50.80
C ARG A 668 84.94 -1.72 51.07
N ALA A 669 83.96 -0.99 51.62
CA ALA A 669 82.60 -1.50 51.79
C ALA A 669 81.83 -1.49 50.47
N ALA A 670 82.01 -0.47 49.63
CA ALA A 670 81.45 -0.38 48.29
C ALA A 670 81.99 -1.51 47.40
N GLU A 671 83.31 -1.70 47.35
CA GLU A 671 83.96 -2.80 46.64
C GLU A 671 83.46 -4.16 47.12
N ALA A 672 83.28 -4.33 48.44
CA ALA A 672 82.75 -5.57 48.99
C ALA A 672 81.28 -5.80 48.63
N ALA A 673 80.48 -4.75 48.45
CA ALA A 673 79.09 -4.83 48.00
C ALA A 673 79.00 -5.17 46.51
N ALA A 674 79.94 -4.69 45.70
CA ALA A 674 79.99 -4.93 44.25
C ALA A 674 80.52 -6.33 43.86
N ARG A 675 81.16 -7.08 44.77
CA ARG A 675 81.71 -8.41 44.46
C ARG A 675 80.62 -9.50 44.38
N PRO A 676 80.60 -10.34 43.32
CA PRO A 676 79.65 -11.44 43.22
C PRO A 676 79.95 -12.51 44.28
N ARG A 677 78.93 -12.94 45.03
CA ARG A 677 79.04 -13.98 46.07
C ARG A 677 78.20 -15.20 45.70
N THR A 678 78.84 -16.36 45.68
CA THR A 678 78.23 -17.64 45.26
C THR A 678 77.35 -18.30 46.31
N GLN A 679 77.32 -17.81 47.56
CA GLN A 679 76.61 -18.51 48.63
C GLN A 679 75.62 -17.71 49.47
N HIS A 680 75.42 -16.39 49.28
CA HIS A 680 74.25 -15.67 49.84
C HIS A 680 73.92 -14.39 49.03
N HIS A 681 72.66 -14.30 48.57
CA HIS A 681 72.14 -13.37 47.56
C HIS A 681 71.85 -11.95 48.09
N LEU A 682 72.60 -10.96 47.60
CA LEU A 682 72.06 -9.63 47.36
C LEU A 682 71.58 -9.62 45.90
N SER A 683 70.43 -9.02 45.62
CA SER A 683 70.04 -8.76 44.25
C SER A 683 71.07 -7.83 43.58
N PRO A 684 71.25 -7.88 42.25
CA PRO A 684 72.11 -6.94 41.53
C PRO A 684 71.74 -5.48 41.83
N GLY A 685 70.44 -5.18 41.98
CA GLY A 685 69.92 -3.86 42.32
C GLY A 685 70.33 -3.40 43.72
N CYS A 686 70.15 -4.23 44.75
CA CYS A 686 70.59 -3.87 46.10
C CYS A 686 72.11 -3.80 46.21
N ALA A 687 72.85 -4.69 45.55
CA ALA A 687 74.31 -4.66 45.52
C ALA A 687 74.82 -3.35 44.89
N ALA A 688 74.25 -2.94 43.75
CA ALA A 688 74.55 -1.67 43.11
C ALA A 688 74.16 -0.47 43.99
N ALA A 689 72.97 -0.49 44.61
CA ALA A 689 72.50 0.58 45.48
C ALA A 689 73.38 0.74 46.73
N LEU A 690 73.77 -0.36 47.39
CA LEU A 690 74.69 -0.32 48.53
C LEU A 690 76.08 0.14 48.12
N SER A 691 76.58 -0.33 46.98
CA SER A 691 77.87 0.12 46.44
C SER A 691 77.85 1.62 46.14
N ALA A 692 76.80 2.12 45.47
CA ALA A 692 76.62 3.53 45.16
C ALA A 692 76.48 4.37 46.44
N ALA A 693 75.70 3.92 47.43
CA ALA A 693 75.54 4.60 48.70
C ALA A 693 76.86 4.71 49.47
N PHE A 694 77.64 3.62 49.55
CA PHE A 694 78.97 3.66 50.17
C PHE A 694 79.97 4.49 49.38
N SER A 695 79.88 4.51 48.05
CA SER A 695 80.71 5.35 47.19
C SER A 695 80.38 6.83 47.34
N ASP A 696 79.09 7.22 47.35
CA ASP A 696 78.66 8.61 47.61
C ASP A 696 79.07 9.04 49.02
N ALA A 697 78.83 8.19 50.03
CA ALA A 697 79.29 8.43 51.41
C ALA A 697 80.82 8.63 51.46
N GLY A 698 81.57 7.75 50.80
CA GLY A 698 83.03 7.81 50.71
C GLY A 698 83.50 9.08 49.99
N GLY A 699 82.86 9.45 48.90
CA GLY A 699 83.16 10.63 48.09
C GLY A 699 82.83 11.94 48.79
N ARG A 700 81.71 12.02 49.53
CA ARG A 700 81.36 13.17 50.40
C ARG A 700 82.38 13.30 51.54
N THR A 701 82.73 12.18 52.16
CA THR A 701 83.75 12.13 53.23
C THR A 701 85.13 12.55 52.72
N ASP A 702 85.54 12.12 51.52
CA ASP A 702 86.82 12.48 50.91
C ASP A 702 86.86 13.94 50.43
N ARG A 703 85.75 14.45 49.88
CA ARG A 703 85.60 15.87 49.55
C ARG A 703 85.75 16.74 50.79
N LEU A 704 85.06 16.40 51.88
CA LEU A 704 85.23 17.09 53.16
C LEU A 704 86.68 16.99 53.68
N ARG A 705 87.32 15.82 53.56
CA ARG A 705 88.73 15.65 53.95
C ARG A 705 89.67 16.57 53.15
N LYS A 706 89.41 16.75 51.86
CA LYS A 706 90.21 17.60 50.95
C LYS A 706 89.96 19.10 51.18
N SER A 707 88.78 19.48 51.65
CA SER A 707 88.44 20.88 51.95
C SER A 707 88.92 21.35 53.33
N LEU A 708 89.11 20.42 54.28
CA LEU A 708 89.87 20.65 55.53
C LEU A 708 91.37 20.70 55.22
#